data_AF-A0A964ER68-F1
#
_entry.id   AF-A0A964ER68-F1
#
_cell.length_a   1.000
_cell.length_b   1.000
_cell.length_c   1.000
_cell.angle_alpha   90.00
_cell.angle_beta   90.00
_cell.angle_gamma   90.00
#
_symmetry.space_group_name_H-M   'P 1'
#
loop_
_entity.id
_entity.type
_entity.pdbx_description
1 polymer ?
#
loop_
_entity_poly.entity_id
_entity_poly.type
_entity_poly.pdbx_seq_one_letter_code
_entity_poly.pdbx_strand_id
1 'polypeptide(L)'
;MTIERHPYADFVHRVEKPARYLGGEYQSVVKDWSTVRTSICLAFPDLYDIGMSHLGTRILYSLLNARTDVVCERAFAPWVDMNAELRSRGLPILSLESARPLTDFDVVGFSLQYEMTYTNVLDILDLAGLPVRAADRDEAAPLIIAGGPVATHPEAMAPFLDAFLIGDAEELLPRSLLLLADWRAEGLDRHEQLRRLAALGGWYCPALYVVREDPRNGLLVVDAEASEGPYPVERAHVEDINRYRFPTDAPVPVAEAIFDRVSIEIARGCTEGCRFCQAGMIYRPVRERDPDQIVDTVMEAMDRGGYDEASLTSLSTADYSCVSPLIKKVMERMRERRASLSVSSLRAYGLAEELLDEISSVKATGLTFAPEAGTQRMRDVVNKNISDEDIRTTAHRVFSRGWQRMKLYFMIGLPTETDEDVAGIIHTAAEARDIGGRYHPRRKVEVVASASSHVPKPHTPFQWAAMDAMSEIERKQGLLRQLARERGMSVKYHDHRISYLEGIAARGDRRVADLIERAWRKGCRFDGWDEVLQWDAWREALAEWREATGADPGSYLGTLPLDGALPWDHIDVGLAPRFLEKEWKRALKDRLSPPCGKPLGAQVHHTNVQDAEADGRKLICYHCGVACDLGQMRSERIGFLDKLGAAAPPVASADDPTPAWKTVRTNSRGTRLPPIRVDQGEVHSYRLVFSKLGTVAFTSQQDLLRMLPRVLRRAGIPLHYSAGFSPRAQLSYGPALALGVASLAEVVDVHTLIDLPPDALVARVEAVTDRGLHVLGAARLGEGALACARVAKLAEYIIAAPGTWTREDHERARDRLRLDEPVHVMAVRKEGPRRIDARQGLVGVEVGVPTAIEQRLLGLEADTPLLRYRTDLDAGGASVRPDDIARGVLGMGEQTPPRWAPARTALWGYRKGKVFDLLAPEAALDAAVDAHLPQPLSAAGLAALAG
;
A
#
# COMPACT_ATOMS: atom_id res chain seq x y z
N MET A 1 -0.68 11.27 21.62
CA MET A 1 -2.04 11.42 22.15
C MET A 1 -2.48 10.08 22.75
N THR A 2 -3.10 10.04 23.93
CA THR A 2 -3.69 8.79 24.44
C THR A 2 -4.99 8.49 23.68
N ILE A 3 -5.34 7.22 23.54
CA ILE A 3 -6.52 6.84 22.75
C ILE A 3 -7.81 7.44 23.35
N GLU A 4 -7.91 7.65 24.67
CA GLU A 4 -9.13 8.23 25.27
C GLU A 4 -9.40 9.68 24.83
N ARG A 5 -8.39 10.35 24.26
CA ARG A 5 -8.49 11.70 23.70
C ARG A 5 -8.70 11.70 22.18
N HIS A 6 -8.60 10.54 21.53
CA HIS A 6 -8.81 10.45 20.09
C HIS A 6 -10.30 10.64 19.77
N PRO A 7 -10.68 11.55 18.85
CA PRO A 7 -12.09 11.82 18.56
C PRO A 7 -12.90 10.59 18.09
N TYR A 8 -12.23 9.61 17.50
CA TYR A 8 -12.86 8.37 17.04
C TYR A 8 -12.94 7.24 18.09
N ALA A 9 -12.32 7.39 19.26
CA ALA A 9 -12.10 6.29 20.20
C ALA A 9 -13.39 5.53 20.60
N ASP A 10 -14.47 6.27 20.79
CA ASP A 10 -15.74 5.74 21.30
C ASP A 10 -16.47 4.81 20.32
N PHE A 11 -16.12 4.83 19.03
CA PHE A 11 -16.81 4.02 18.00
C PHE A 11 -15.89 3.27 17.04
N VAL A 12 -14.60 3.62 16.94
CA VAL A 12 -13.69 3.06 15.92
C VAL A 12 -13.57 1.52 15.98
N HIS A 13 -13.82 0.87 17.12
CA HIS A 13 -13.83 -0.59 17.23
C HIS A 13 -14.97 -1.26 16.41
N ARG A 14 -15.96 -0.49 15.95
CA ARG A 14 -17.13 -0.97 15.19
C ARG A 14 -16.88 -1.05 13.69
N VAL A 15 -15.85 -0.36 13.18
CA VAL A 15 -15.53 -0.33 11.75
C VAL A 15 -14.52 -1.42 11.36
N GLU A 16 -14.45 -1.73 10.08
CA GLU A 16 -13.47 -2.62 9.50
C GLU A 16 -12.07 -1.99 9.54
N LYS A 17 -11.10 -2.79 10.02
CA LYS A 17 -9.68 -2.39 10.22
C LYS A 17 -9.52 -0.99 10.88
N PRO A 18 -9.89 -0.84 12.17
CA PRO A 18 -9.82 0.42 12.93
C PRO A 18 -8.44 1.10 12.91
N ALA A 19 -7.36 0.31 12.86
CA ALA A 19 -5.98 0.80 12.84
C ALA A 19 -5.65 1.74 11.67
N ARG A 20 -6.47 1.76 10.59
CA ARG A 20 -6.33 2.68 9.46
C ARG A 20 -6.51 4.16 9.84
N TYR A 21 -7.21 4.44 10.95
CA TYR A 21 -7.76 5.77 11.25
C TYR A 21 -7.20 6.42 12.52
N LEU A 22 -6.27 5.75 13.21
CA LEU A 22 -5.81 6.17 14.55
C LEU A 22 -4.37 6.70 14.56
N GLY A 23 -3.64 6.51 13.46
CA GLY A 23 -2.21 6.77 13.40
C GLY A 23 -1.42 5.91 14.38
N GLY A 24 -0.28 6.43 14.85
CA GLY A 24 0.57 5.70 15.78
C GLY A 24 1.65 4.86 15.11
N GLU A 25 1.89 5.04 13.81
CA GLU A 25 2.90 4.29 13.08
C GLU A 25 4.32 4.60 13.56
N TYR A 26 5.15 3.56 13.63
CA TYR A 26 6.57 3.71 13.89
C TYR A 26 7.22 4.56 12.78
N GLN A 27 8.08 5.52 13.16
CA GLN A 27 8.65 6.57 12.29
C GLN A 27 7.66 7.64 11.78
N SER A 28 6.44 7.71 12.30
CA SER A 28 5.63 8.92 12.11
C SER A 28 6.21 10.11 12.87
N VAL A 29 6.33 11.25 12.18
CA VAL A 29 6.87 12.50 12.71
C VAL A 29 5.74 13.36 13.26
N VAL A 30 5.84 13.76 14.52
CA VAL A 30 4.90 14.69 15.18
C VAL A 30 5.70 15.90 15.62
N LYS A 31 5.26 17.10 15.23
CA LYS A 31 5.93 18.38 15.54
C LYS A 31 5.06 19.27 16.39
N ASP A 32 5.69 20.20 17.08
CA ASP A 32 4.98 21.31 17.72
C ASP A 32 4.59 22.35 16.66
N TRP A 33 3.29 22.44 16.38
CA TRP A 33 2.70 23.35 15.41
C TRP A 33 2.95 24.84 15.73
N SER A 34 3.24 25.19 16.99
CA SER A 34 3.55 26.58 17.35
C SER A 34 4.91 27.05 16.85
N THR A 35 5.77 26.12 16.40
CA THR A 35 7.16 26.40 15.99
C THR A 35 7.37 26.37 14.48
N VAL A 36 6.35 26.02 13.71
CA VAL A 36 6.45 25.90 12.24
C VAL A 36 5.90 27.15 11.55
N ARG A 37 6.35 27.40 10.32
CA ARG A 37 5.89 28.51 9.48
C ARG A 37 4.66 28.13 8.66
N THR A 38 4.50 26.85 8.34
CA THR A 38 3.39 26.35 7.53
C THR A 38 3.10 24.87 7.75
N SER A 39 1.90 24.45 7.38
CA SER A 39 1.37 23.11 7.57
C SER A 39 0.76 22.54 6.29
N ILE A 40 1.00 21.26 6.03
CA ILE A 40 0.37 20.55 4.92
C ILE A 40 -0.16 19.19 5.36
N CYS A 41 -1.38 18.86 4.93
CA CYS A 41 -1.92 17.50 5.01
C CYS A 41 -1.83 16.84 3.63
N LEU A 42 -1.07 15.74 3.51
CA LEU A 42 -1.06 14.88 2.33
C LEU A 42 -2.24 13.91 2.42
N ALA A 43 -3.36 14.30 1.84
CA ALA A 43 -4.57 13.49 1.76
C ALA A 43 -4.49 12.55 0.54
N PHE A 44 -4.56 11.24 0.78
CA PHE A 44 -4.58 10.26 -0.30
C PHE A 44 -6.04 9.89 -0.62
N PRO A 45 -6.51 10.06 -1.88
CA PRO A 45 -7.92 9.87 -2.25
C PRO A 45 -8.29 8.39 -2.44
N ASP A 46 -7.71 7.51 -1.62
CA ASP A 46 -8.01 6.08 -1.57
C ASP A 46 -7.64 5.53 -0.19
N LEU A 47 -7.88 4.24 0.01
CA LEU A 47 -7.64 3.54 1.27
C LEU A 47 -6.19 3.65 1.76
N TYR A 48 -6.05 3.66 3.08
CA TYR A 48 -4.78 3.55 3.81
C TYR A 48 -3.87 2.44 3.26
N ASP A 49 -4.41 1.25 2.99
CA ASP A 49 -3.64 0.07 2.55
C ASP A 49 -2.89 0.35 1.24
N ILE A 50 -3.50 1.14 0.34
CA ILE A 50 -2.93 1.56 -0.94
C ILE A 50 -2.01 2.76 -0.72
N GLY A 51 -2.50 3.79 -0.04
CA GLY A 51 -1.78 5.05 0.13
C GLY A 51 -0.47 4.90 0.92
N MET A 52 -0.40 3.96 1.88
CA MET A 52 0.85 3.61 2.57
C MET A 52 1.91 2.97 1.65
N SER A 53 1.47 2.39 0.53
CA SER A 53 2.36 1.82 -0.48
C SER A 53 2.78 2.85 -1.55
N HIS A 54 2.24 4.07 -1.52
CA HIS A 54 2.50 5.09 -2.52
C HIS A 54 3.88 5.77 -2.33
N LEU A 55 4.79 5.54 -3.27
CA LEU A 55 6.18 6.01 -3.18
C LEU A 55 6.29 7.54 -3.17
N GLY A 56 5.48 8.24 -3.97
CA GLY A 56 5.50 9.71 -4.03
C GLY A 56 5.15 10.35 -2.69
N THR A 57 4.10 9.86 -2.02
CA THR A 57 3.70 10.36 -0.69
C THR A 57 4.80 10.11 0.34
N ARG A 58 5.49 8.96 0.27
CA ARG A 58 6.63 8.67 1.18
C ARG A 58 7.78 9.66 0.99
N ILE A 59 8.15 9.94 -0.27
CA ILE A 59 9.21 10.89 -0.61
C ILE A 59 8.83 12.28 -0.06
N LEU A 60 7.64 12.77 -0.38
CA LEU A 60 7.19 14.10 0.03
C LEU A 60 7.04 14.21 1.55
N TYR A 61 6.48 13.19 2.22
CA TYR A 61 6.34 13.17 3.68
C TYR A 61 7.69 13.29 4.37
N SER A 62 8.68 12.48 3.98
CA SER A 62 10.01 12.51 4.59
C SER A 62 10.72 13.84 4.26
N LEU A 63 10.66 14.30 3.01
CA LEU A 63 11.30 15.54 2.57
C LEU A 63 10.76 16.77 3.31
N LEU A 64 9.44 16.89 3.42
CA LEU A 64 8.80 18.00 4.13
C LEU A 64 9.03 17.89 5.64
N ASN A 65 8.99 16.69 6.21
CA ASN A 65 9.24 16.51 7.64
C ASN A 65 10.70 16.63 8.06
N ALA A 66 11.66 16.47 7.14
CA ALA A 66 13.07 16.77 7.41
C ALA A 66 13.30 18.27 7.71
N ARG A 67 12.39 19.16 7.29
CA ARG A 67 12.44 20.58 7.61
C ARG A 67 11.89 20.86 9.00
N THR A 68 12.54 21.73 9.77
CA THR A 68 12.03 22.12 11.11
C THR A 68 10.89 23.14 11.04
N ASP A 69 10.74 23.86 9.94
CA ASP A 69 9.79 24.97 9.76
C ASP A 69 8.49 24.57 9.02
N VAL A 70 8.30 23.29 8.68
CA VAL A 70 7.10 22.76 8.02
C VAL A 70 6.59 21.56 8.81
N VAL A 71 5.27 21.46 9.03
CA VAL A 71 4.64 20.21 9.47
C VAL A 71 3.93 19.54 8.30
N CYS A 72 4.17 18.24 8.11
CA CYS A 72 3.51 17.45 7.08
C CYS A 72 2.84 16.24 7.73
N GLU A 73 1.52 16.16 7.63
CA GLU A 73 0.71 15.07 8.18
C GLU A 73 -0.06 14.35 7.06
N ARG A 74 -0.66 13.19 7.35
CA ARG A 74 -1.33 12.32 6.36
C ARG A 74 -2.79 12.12 6.69
N ALA A 75 -3.62 11.99 5.65
CA ALA A 75 -5.00 11.53 5.75
C ALA A 75 -5.31 10.58 4.58
N PHE A 76 -6.29 9.70 4.75
CA PHE A 76 -6.69 8.70 3.74
C PHE A 76 -8.21 8.67 3.64
N ALA A 77 -8.75 8.39 2.44
CA ALA A 77 -10.19 8.25 2.25
C ALA A 77 -10.76 7.18 3.21
N PRO A 78 -11.75 7.51 4.06
CA PRO A 78 -12.34 6.54 4.96
C PRO A 78 -13.18 5.53 4.17
N TRP A 79 -13.08 4.25 4.54
CA TRP A 79 -13.92 3.22 3.95
C TRP A 79 -15.41 3.47 4.24
N VAL A 80 -16.30 2.80 3.49
CA VAL A 80 -17.74 3.10 3.49
C VAL A 80 -18.41 3.05 4.86
N ASP A 81 -17.94 2.19 5.75
CA ASP A 81 -18.43 2.04 7.12
C ASP A 81 -17.92 3.14 8.07
N MET A 82 -16.64 3.47 8.00
CA MET A 82 -16.06 4.61 8.74
C MET A 82 -16.66 5.93 8.27
N ASN A 83 -16.84 6.11 6.96
CA ASN A 83 -17.51 7.28 6.39
C ASN A 83 -18.94 7.43 6.96
N ALA A 84 -19.73 6.35 6.98
CA ALA A 84 -21.07 6.38 7.56
C ALA A 84 -21.07 6.74 9.06
N GLU A 85 -20.11 6.22 9.83
CA GLU A 85 -19.95 6.55 11.24
C GLU A 85 -19.59 8.03 11.46
N LEU A 86 -18.67 8.59 10.66
CA LEU A 86 -18.30 10.00 10.71
C LEU A 86 -19.49 10.92 10.39
N ARG A 87 -20.19 10.63 9.28
CA ARG A 87 -21.34 11.44 8.83
C ARG A 87 -22.48 11.41 9.83
N SER A 88 -22.84 10.23 10.34
CA SER A 88 -23.93 10.09 11.33
C SER A 88 -23.64 10.80 12.66
N ARG A 89 -22.37 11.06 12.97
CA ARG A 89 -21.92 11.77 14.18
C ARG A 89 -21.56 13.23 13.94
N GLY A 90 -21.55 13.69 12.68
CA GLY A 90 -21.08 15.03 12.32
C GLY A 90 -19.61 15.26 12.68
N LEU A 91 -18.78 14.21 12.63
CA LEU A 91 -17.35 14.30 12.94
C LEU A 91 -16.53 14.48 11.65
N PRO A 92 -15.50 15.34 11.66
CA PRO A 92 -14.68 15.55 10.49
C PRO A 92 -13.70 14.40 10.28
N ILE A 93 -13.19 14.27 9.05
CA ILE A 93 -11.97 13.51 8.79
C ILE A 93 -10.75 14.19 9.45
N LEU A 94 -9.81 13.39 9.95
CA LEU A 94 -8.67 13.84 10.74
C LEU A 94 -7.34 13.34 10.16
N SER A 95 -6.26 14.07 10.42
CA SER A 95 -4.87 13.63 10.15
C SER A 95 -4.44 12.50 11.09
N LEU A 96 -3.52 11.63 10.64
CA LEU A 96 -3.08 10.49 11.44
C LEU A 96 -2.09 10.86 12.55
N GLU A 97 -1.21 11.83 12.31
CA GLU A 97 -0.12 12.17 13.24
C GLU A 97 -0.63 12.84 14.52
N SER A 98 -1.56 13.79 14.38
CA SER A 98 -2.05 14.61 15.50
C SER A 98 -3.56 14.62 15.67
N ALA A 99 -4.32 13.86 14.87
CA ALA A 99 -5.78 13.82 14.89
C ALA A 99 -6.44 15.20 14.69
N ARG A 100 -5.89 16.00 13.77
CA ARG A 100 -6.40 17.34 13.47
C ARG A 100 -7.36 17.35 12.28
N PRO A 101 -8.44 18.15 12.33
CA PRO A 101 -9.26 18.43 11.16
C PRO A 101 -8.43 18.99 10.00
N LEU A 102 -8.79 18.64 8.77
CA LEU A 102 -8.10 19.14 7.58
C LEU A 102 -8.23 20.67 7.41
N THR A 103 -9.25 21.28 8.01
CA THR A 103 -9.44 22.75 8.06
C THR A 103 -8.38 23.47 8.89
N ASP A 104 -7.64 22.78 9.76
CA ASP A 104 -6.58 23.38 10.58
C ASP A 104 -5.29 23.63 9.78
N PHE A 105 -5.15 23.02 8.59
CA PHE A 105 -3.93 23.09 7.80
C PHE A 105 -3.91 24.32 6.89
N ASP A 106 -2.72 24.78 6.53
CA ASP A 106 -2.56 25.83 5.52
C ASP A 106 -2.87 25.31 4.11
N VAL A 107 -2.47 24.07 3.86
CA VAL A 107 -2.57 23.40 2.56
C VAL A 107 -3.04 21.95 2.75
N VAL A 108 -3.97 21.50 1.89
CA VAL A 108 -4.32 20.09 1.76
C VAL A 108 -3.93 19.63 0.36
N GLY A 109 -3.06 18.63 0.28
CA GLY A 109 -2.51 18.12 -0.98
C GLY A 109 -3.00 16.72 -1.32
N PHE A 110 -3.52 16.54 -2.53
CA PHE A 110 -3.95 15.25 -3.06
C PHE A 110 -2.94 14.66 -4.06
N SER A 111 -2.82 13.33 -4.08
CA SER A 111 -2.09 12.61 -5.14
C SER A 111 -3.07 11.85 -6.03
N LEU A 112 -3.26 12.35 -7.25
CA LEU A 112 -4.19 11.80 -8.25
C LEU A 112 -3.45 10.75 -9.10
N GLN A 113 -3.65 9.49 -8.76
CA GLN A 113 -3.00 8.35 -9.43
C GLN A 113 -3.80 7.86 -10.65
N TYR A 114 -5.13 7.91 -10.56
CA TYR A 114 -6.07 7.53 -11.61
C TYR A 114 -7.45 8.16 -11.33
N GLU A 115 -8.31 8.22 -12.33
CA GLU A 115 -9.49 9.09 -12.37
C GLU A 115 -10.65 8.58 -11.51
N MET A 116 -10.72 7.28 -11.19
CA MET A 116 -11.82 6.74 -10.36
C MET A 116 -11.68 7.05 -8.87
N THR A 117 -10.74 7.91 -8.50
CA THR A 117 -10.59 8.48 -7.15
C THR A 117 -11.19 9.88 -7.05
N TYR A 118 -11.71 10.46 -8.14
CA TYR A 118 -12.22 11.82 -8.13
C TYR A 118 -13.35 12.05 -7.12
N THR A 119 -14.34 11.14 -7.04
CA THR A 119 -15.41 11.22 -6.03
C THR A 119 -14.87 11.11 -4.60
N ASN A 120 -13.77 10.39 -4.38
CA ASN A 120 -13.13 10.32 -3.05
C ASN A 120 -12.48 11.65 -2.66
N VAL A 121 -11.97 12.44 -3.61
CA VAL A 121 -11.48 13.80 -3.32
C VAL A 121 -12.62 14.66 -2.80
N LEU A 122 -13.77 14.65 -3.48
CA LEU A 122 -14.96 15.41 -3.07
C LEU A 122 -15.47 14.93 -1.70
N ASP A 123 -15.48 13.62 -1.47
CA ASP A 123 -15.90 13.04 -0.20
C ASP A 123 -14.98 13.42 0.96
N ILE A 124 -13.65 13.47 0.75
CA ILE A 124 -12.70 13.95 1.76
C ILE A 124 -12.92 15.43 2.06
N LEU A 125 -13.12 16.27 1.04
CA LEU A 125 -13.36 17.70 1.24
C LEU A 125 -14.64 17.95 2.04
N ASP A 126 -15.73 17.28 1.67
CA ASP A 126 -17.01 17.39 2.37
C ASP A 126 -16.94 16.85 3.81
N LEU A 127 -16.28 15.70 4.02
CA LEU A 127 -16.02 15.18 5.38
C LEU A 127 -15.10 16.09 6.20
N ALA A 128 -14.24 16.87 5.57
CA ALA A 128 -13.43 17.87 6.27
C ALA A 128 -14.23 19.13 6.65
N GLY A 129 -15.47 19.27 6.16
CA GLY A 129 -16.26 20.49 6.29
C GLY A 129 -15.83 21.61 5.33
N LEU A 130 -15.13 21.26 4.24
CA LEU A 130 -14.67 22.20 3.22
C LEU A 130 -15.65 22.24 2.04
N PRO A 131 -15.96 23.42 1.47
CA PRO A 131 -16.67 23.51 0.21
C PRO A 131 -15.95 22.71 -0.89
N VAL A 132 -16.71 21.86 -1.60
CA VAL A 132 -16.15 20.99 -2.64
C VAL A 132 -15.65 21.80 -3.84
N ARG A 133 -16.34 22.89 -4.22
CA ARG A 133 -15.89 23.79 -5.28
C ARG A 133 -14.93 24.84 -4.73
N ALA A 134 -13.86 25.10 -5.47
CA ALA A 134 -12.85 26.07 -5.09
C ALA A 134 -13.43 27.49 -5.00
N ALA A 135 -14.37 27.84 -5.89
CA ALA A 135 -15.02 29.15 -5.92
C ALA A 135 -15.89 29.46 -4.68
N ASP A 136 -16.31 28.43 -3.94
CA ASP A 136 -17.15 28.57 -2.75
C ASP A 136 -16.31 28.67 -1.45
N ARG A 137 -14.97 28.62 -1.55
CA ARG A 137 -14.06 28.71 -0.40
C ARG A 137 -13.72 30.16 -0.10
N ASP A 138 -13.70 30.49 1.18
CA ASP A 138 -13.25 31.80 1.65
C ASP A 138 -11.72 31.86 1.85
N GLU A 139 -11.21 33.01 2.29
CA GLU A 139 -9.78 33.21 2.58
C GLU A 139 -9.27 32.39 3.78
N ALA A 140 -10.15 31.87 4.64
CA ALA A 140 -9.78 31.09 5.81
C ALA A 140 -9.57 29.60 5.49
N ALA A 141 -10.18 29.08 4.43
CA ALA A 141 -10.01 27.69 4.02
C ALA A 141 -8.55 27.38 3.62
N PRO A 142 -8.05 26.15 3.84
CA PRO A 142 -6.80 25.71 3.23
C PRO A 142 -6.77 25.91 1.71
N LEU A 143 -5.57 26.05 1.16
CA LEU A 143 -5.38 25.86 -0.28
C LEU A 143 -5.44 24.38 -0.59
N ILE A 144 -6.30 23.99 -1.54
CA ILE A 144 -6.44 22.61 -1.95
C ILE A 144 -5.63 22.40 -3.23
N ILE A 145 -4.55 21.65 -3.12
CA ILE A 145 -3.66 21.35 -4.23
C ILE A 145 -3.73 19.88 -4.62
N ALA A 146 -3.33 19.57 -5.86
CA ALA A 146 -3.15 18.19 -6.30
C ALA A 146 -1.89 18.00 -7.13
N GLY A 147 -1.36 16.79 -7.14
CA GLY A 147 -0.30 16.37 -8.05
C GLY A 147 -0.46 14.89 -8.44
N GLY A 148 0.59 14.30 -9.01
CA GLY A 148 0.55 12.93 -9.53
C GLY A 148 0.29 12.88 -11.04
N PRO A 149 0.33 11.68 -11.65
CA PRO A 149 0.29 11.54 -13.11
C PRO A 149 -0.98 12.13 -13.74
N VAL A 150 -2.12 12.05 -13.06
CA VAL A 150 -3.40 12.54 -13.57
C VAL A 150 -3.53 14.06 -13.54
N ALA A 151 -2.71 14.77 -12.74
CA ALA A 151 -2.67 16.23 -12.76
C ALA A 151 -2.31 16.79 -14.15
N THR A 152 -1.70 15.99 -15.04
CA THR A 152 -1.38 16.38 -16.43
C THR A 152 -2.59 16.61 -17.33
N HIS A 153 -3.80 16.22 -16.90
CA HIS A 153 -5.05 16.46 -17.62
C HIS A 153 -6.14 16.89 -16.61
N PRO A 154 -6.01 18.11 -16.07
CA PRO A 154 -6.66 18.51 -14.83
C PRO A 154 -8.12 18.93 -14.99
N GLU A 155 -8.62 19.16 -16.20
CA GLU A 155 -9.89 19.88 -16.43
C GLU A 155 -11.12 19.27 -15.77
N ALA A 156 -11.21 17.94 -15.71
CA ALA A 156 -12.32 17.26 -15.03
C ALA A 156 -12.36 17.54 -13.51
N MET A 157 -11.23 17.93 -12.91
CA MET A 157 -11.11 18.27 -11.48
C MET A 157 -10.86 19.76 -11.23
N ALA A 158 -10.67 20.57 -12.28
CA ALA A 158 -10.31 21.97 -12.19
C ALA A 158 -11.25 22.81 -11.30
N PRO A 159 -12.59 22.62 -11.30
CA PRO A 159 -13.48 23.38 -10.43
C PRO A 159 -13.36 23.08 -8.92
N PHE A 160 -12.69 22.00 -8.53
CA PHE A 160 -12.60 21.56 -7.13
C PHE A 160 -11.27 21.90 -6.47
N LEU A 161 -10.24 22.24 -7.24
CA LEU A 161 -8.87 22.38 -6.76
C LEU A 161 -8.33 23.79 -7.04
N ASP A 162 -7.60 24.35 -6.08
CA ASP A 162 -7.01 25.68 -6.20
C ASP A 162 -5.77 25.68 -7.12
N ALA A 163 -4.95 24.62 -7.07
CA ALA A 163 -3.78 24.46 -7.93
C ALA A 163 -3.39 23.00 -8.18
N PHE A 164 -2.76 22.74 -9.32
CA PHE A 164 -2.17 21.45 -9.69
C PHE A 164 -0.67 21.60 -9.88
N LEU A 165 0.11 20.77 -9.20
CA LEU A 165 1.53 20.60 -9.45
C LEU A 165 1.70 19.58 -10.58
N ILE A 166 2.15 20.06 -11.73
CA ILE A 166 2.41 19.24 -12.91
C ILE A 166 3.85 18.75 -12.87
N GLY A 167 4.07 17.44 -12.82
CA GLY A 167 5.41 16.84 -12.87
C GLY A 167 6.00 16.50 -11.49
N ASP A 168 7.29 16.73 -11.31
CA ASP A 168 8.05 16.32 -10.13
C ASP A 168 7.89 17.35 -8.98
N ALA A 169 7.53 16.88 -7.79
CA ALA A 169 7.16 17.75 -6.67
C ALA A 169 8.32 18.01 -5.68
N GLU A 170 9.38 17.22 -5.71
CA GLU A 170 10.45 17.20 -4.70
C GLU A 170 11.12 18.57 -4.53
N GLU A 171 11.34 19.31 -5.61
CA GLU A 171 11.96 20.64 -5.53
C GLU A 171 10.93 21.76 -5.32
N LEU A 172 9.85 21.72 -6.11
CA LEU A 172 8.93 22.83 -6.24
C LEU A 172 7.97 22.94 -5.04
N LEU A 173 7.49 21.81 -4.51
CA LEU A 173 6.48 21.82 -3.43
C LEU A 173 7.03 22.45 -2.13
N PRO A 174 8.19 22.03 -1.57
CA PRO A 174 8.71 22.62 -0.34
C PRO A 174 8.95 24.13 -0.48
N ARG A 175 9.47 24.57 -1.64
CA ARG A 175 9.68 25.99 -1.93
C ARG A 175 8.35 26.75 -1.97
N SER A 176 7.35 26.19 -2.62
CA SER A 176 6.03 26.82 -2.78
C SER A 176 5.32 27.00 -1.44
N LEU A 177 5.39 26.02 -0.54
CA LEU A 177 4.77 26.11 0.79
C LEU A 177 5.33 27.27 1.62
N LEU A 178 6.65 27.49 1.59
CA LEU A 178 7.26 28.60 2.33
C LEU A 178 6.87 29.96 1.74
N LEU A 179 6.83 30.06 0.41
CA LEU A 179 6.40 31.29 -0.26
C LEU A 179 4.93 31.60 0.02
N LEU A 180 4.05 30.59 0.01
CA LEU A 180 2.65 30.75 0.39
C LEU A 180 2.51 31.26 1.83
N ALA A 181 3.30 30.73 2.75
CA ALA A 181 3.32 31.20 4.14
C ALA A 181 3.76 32.68 4.24
N ASP A 182 4.77 33.09 3.48
CA ASP A 182 5.25 34.48 3.42
C ASP A 182 4.17 35.41 2.84
N TRP A 183 3.54 35.02 1.73
CA TRP A 183 2.47 35.82 1.11
C TRP A 183 1.24 35.96 2.00
N ARG A 184 0.88 34.92 2.75
CA ARG A 184 -0.20 35.01 3.76
C ARG A 184 0.16 35.96 4.89
N ALA A 185 1.41 35.93 5.36
CA ALA A 185 1.89 36.86 6.38
C ALA A 185 1.93 38.32 5.88
N GLU A 186 2.17 38.53 4.57
CA GLU A 186 2.06 39.82 3.89
C GLU A 186 0.60 40.28 3.68
N GLY A 187 -0.39 39.41 3.90
CA GLY A 187 -1.81 39.72 3.73
C GLY A 187 -2.30 39.69 2.28
N LEU A 188 -1.64 38.92 1.41
CA LEU A 188 -2.11 38.72 0.03
C LEU A 188 -3.41 37.91 0.00
N ASP A 189 -4.35 38.34 -0.84
CA ASP A 189 -5.55 37.56 -1.13
C ASP A 189 -5.24 36.27 -1.89
N ARG A 190 -6.19 35.34 -1.91
CA ARG A 190 -6.04 34.04 -2.56
C ARG A 190 -5.75 34.15 -4.05
N HIS A 191 -6.39 35.09 -4.76
CA HIS A 191 -6.19 35.25 -6.22
C HIS A 191 -4.75 35.65 -6.55
N GLU A 192 -4.19 36.61 -5.82
CA GLU A 192 -2.80 37.03 -5.97
C GLU A 192 -1.82 35.93 -5.56
N GLN A 193 -2.11 35.15 -4.49
CA GLN A 193 -1.33 33.96 -4.14
C GLN A 193 -1.28 32.97 -5.31
N LEU A 194 -2.42 32.67 -5.94
CA LEU A 194 -2.49 31.75 -7.09
C LEU A 194 -1.76 32.30 -8.31
N ARG A 195 -1.89 33.60 -8.60
CA ARG A 195 -1.17 34.27 -9.69
C ARG A 195 0.35 34.17 -9.51
N ARG A 196 0.85 34.40 -8.29
CA ARG A 196 2.28 34.27 -7.97
C ARG A 196 2.75 32.81 -7.98
N LEU A 197 1.90 31.89 -7.52
CA LEU A 197 2.19 30.45 -7.55
C LEU A 197 2.35 29.95 -9.00
N ALA A 198 1.42 30.30 -9.88
CA ALA A 198 1.47 29.95 -11.30
C ALA A 198 2.74 30.50 -11.98
N ALA A 199 3.17 31.72 -11.62
CA ALA A 199 4.38 32.34 -12.16
C ALA A 199 5.69 31.64 -11.76
N LEU A 200 5.68 30.71 -10.80
CA LEU A 200 6.86 29.89 -10.47
C LEU A 200 7.16 28.83 -11.54
N GLY A 201 6.20 28.53 -12.43
CA GLY A 201 6.25 27.35 -13.31
C GLY A 201 5.88 26.07 -12.56
N GLY A 202 5.44 25.04 -13.28
CA GLY A 202 5.00 23.77 -12.70
C GLY A 202 3.62 23.78 -12.04
N TRP A 203 2.99 24.95 -11.88
CA TRP A 203 1.67 25.10 -11.26
C TRP A 203 0.60 25.53 -12.26
N TYR A 204 -0.45 24.73 -12.37
CA TYR A 204 -1.69 25.11 -13.04
C TYR A 204 -2.73 25.55 -12.01
N CYS A 205 -3.16 26.82 -12.04
CA CYS A 205 -4.17 27.37 -11.13
C CYS A 205 -5.47 27.66 -11.91
N PRO A 206 -6.50 26.80 -11.84
CA PRO A 206 -7.68 26.88 -12.71
C PRO A 206 -8.40 28.23 -12.72
N ALA A 207 -8.40 28.94 -11.60
CA ALA A 207 -9.03 30.26 -11.46
C ALA A 207 -8.46 31.32 -12.41
N LEU A 208 -7.25 31.12 -12.93
CA LEU A 208 -6.57 32.03 -13.86
C LEU A 208 -6.90 31.75 -15.34
N TYR A 209 -7.70 30.73 -15.64
CA TYR A 209 -7.91 30.27 -17.01
C TYR A 209 -9.39 30.25 -17.40
N VAL A 210 -9.67 30.92 -18.51
CA VAL A 210 -10.97 30.93 -19.18
C VAL A 210 -11.01 29.76 -20.18
N VAL A 211 -12.17 29.12 -20.32
CA VAL A 211 -12.38 28.05 -21.30
C VAL A 211 -13.33 28.50 -22.41
N ARG A 212 -13.10 27.98 -23.61
CA ARG A 212 -13.97 28.14 -24.78
C ARG A 212 -14.24 26.80 -25.43
N GLU A 213 -15.32 26.71 -26.21
CA GLU A 213 -15.58 25.52 -27.02
C GLU A 213 -14.65 25.48 -28.25
N ASP A 214 -14.06 24.34 -28.53
CA ASP A 214 -13.34 24.09 -29.77
C ASP A 214 -14.32 23.70 -30.88
N PRO A 215 -14.34 24.41 -32.03
CA PRO A 215 -15.33 24.17 -33.08
C PRO A 215 -15.14 22.84 -33.83
N ARG A 216 -14.01 22.14 -33.65
CA ARG A 216 -13.72 20.88 -34.37
C ARG A 216 -14.24 19.66 -33.63
N ASN A 217 -14.26 19.69 -32.31
CA ASN A 217 -14.68 18.56 -31.48
C ASN A 217 -15.76 18.89 -30.43
N GLY A 218 -16.10 20.16 -30.25
CA GLY A 218 -17.12 20.62 -29.29
C GLY A 218 -16.70 20.48 -27.82
N LEU A 219 -15.41 20.23 -27.54
CA LEU A 219 -14.87 20.14 -26.19
C LEU A 219 -14.50 21.53 -25.66
N LEU A 220 -14.60 21.72 -24.35
CA LEU A 220 -14.07 22.91 -23.71
C LEU A 220 -12.55 22.81 -23.58
N VAL A 221 -11.86 23.85 -24.03
CA VAL A 221 -10.40 23.98 -24.00
C VAL A 221 -10.03 25.33 -23.39
N VAL A 222 -8.85 25.41 -22.79
CA VAL A 222 -8.32 26.66 -22.25
C VAL A 222 -8.10 27.68 -23.37
N ASP A 223 -8.64 28.88 -23.19
CA ASP A 223 -8.41 30.03 -24.05
C ASP A 223 -7.20 30.82 -23.56
N ALA A 224 -6.06 30.62 -24.19
CA ALA A 224 -4.81 31.27 -23.81
C ALA A 224 -4.87 32.81 -23.86
N GLU A 225 -5.62 33.38 -24.80
CA GLU A 225 -5.68 34.84 -24.99
C GLU A 225 -6.55 35.52 -23.93
N ALA A 226 -7.58 34.82 -23.44
CA ALA A 226 -8.48 35.30 -22.40
C ALA A 226 -8.02 34.95 -20.98
N SER A 227 -6.93 34.20 -20.82
CA SER A 227 -6.43 33.72 -19.53
C SER A 227 -5.33 34.63 -18.97
N GLU A 228 -5.24 34.68 -17.64
CA GLU A 228 -4.22 35.46 -16.91
C GLU A 228 -2.97 34.62 -16.59
N GLY A 229 -3.13 33.29 -16.54
CA GLY A 229 -2.06 32.36 -16.18
C GLY A 229 -1.04 32.12 -17.31
N PRO A 230 0.14 31.58 -16.98
CA PRO A 230 1.15 31.21 -17.98
C PRO A 230 0.60 30.19 -18.99
N TYR A 231 0.94 30.37 -20.27
CA TYR A 231 0.55 29.43 -21.31
C TYR A 231 1.72 29.13 -22.26
N PRO A 232 2.05 27.84 -22.51
CA PRO A 232 1.52 26.66 -21.82
C PRO A 232 2.00 26.60 -20.36
N VAL A 233 1.34 25.77 -19.54
CA VAL A 233 1.86 25.44 -18.20
C VAL A 233 2.94 24.38 -18.34
N GLU A 234 4.18 24.79 -18.13
CA GLU A 234 5.33 23.88 -18.14
C GLU A 234 5.33 23.00 -16.90
N ARG A 235 5.59 21.70 -17.07
CA ARG A 235 5.79 20.79 -15.94
C ARG A 235 7.06 21.12 -15.14
N ALA A 236 7.01 20.88 -13.84
CA ALA A 236 8.19 20.78 -13.00
C ALA A 236 8.98 19.50 -13.33
N HIS A 237 10.30 19.63 -13.44
CA HIS A 237 11.18 18.51 -13.78
C HIS A 237 12.43 18.51 -12.89
N VAL A 238 12.67 17.40 -12.20
CA VAL A 238 13.91 17.19 -11.44
C VAL A 238 14.94 16.50 -12.34
N GLU A 239 15.95 17.22 -12.81
CA GLU A 239 16.96 16.64 -13.72
C GLU A 239 17.69 15.43 -13.11
N ASP A 240 18.16 15.58 -11.86
CA ASP A 240 18.85 14.52 -11.12
C ASP A 240 18.07 14.09 -9.87
N ILE A 241 17.43 12.93 -9.96
CA ILE A 241 16.65 12.34 -8.85
C ILE A 241 17.53 11.85 -7.69
N ASN A 242 18.85 11.75 -7.88
CA ASN A 242 19.80 11.36 -6.82
C ASN A 242 20.05 12.47 -5.80
N ARG A 243 19.71 13.73 -6.14
CA ARG A 243 19.67 14.85 -5.19
C ARG A 243 18.63 14.64 -4.09
N TYR A 244 17.61 13.83 -4.37
CA TYR A 244 16.52 13.52 -3.47
C TYR A 244 16.58 12.03 -3.13
N ARG A 245 17.42 11.68 -2.15
CA ARG A 245 17.58 10.30 -1.69
C ARG A 245 16.24 9.71 -1.26
N PHE A 246 15.98 8.47 -1.65
CA PHE A 246 14.72 7.81 -1.33
C PHE A 246 14.63 7.55 0.19
N PRO A 247 13.47 7.77 0.83
CA PRO A 247 13.37 7.78 2.29
C PRO A 247 13.56 6.41 2.93
N THR A 248 14.43 6.35 3.94
CA THR A 248 14.68 5.18 4.79
C THR A 248 13.82 5.18 6.06
N ASP A 249 13.06 6.25 6.27
CA ASP A 249 12.38 6.59 7.51
C ASP A 249 10.90 6.91 7.37
N ALA A 250 10.30 6.43 6.29
CA ALA A 250 8.86 6.55 6.10
C ALA A 250 8.09 5.77 7.19
N PRO A 251 6.90 6.23 7.58
CA PRO A 251 6.06 5.55 8.57
C PRO A 251 5.81 4.07 8.20
N VAL A 252 6.02 3.18 9.16
CA VAL A 252 5.82 1.73 8.99
C VAL A 252 4.34 1.40 9.23
N PRO A 253 3.63 0.78 8.26
CA PRO A 253 2.20 0.53 8.41
C PRO A 253 1.85 -0.31 9.65
N VAL A 254 0.85 0.15 10.41
CA VAL A 254 0.26 -0.62 11.52
C VAL A 254 -0.70 -1.69 10.99
N ALA A 255 -1.55 -1.34 10.03
CA ALA A 255 -2.39 -2.29 9.30
C ALA A 255 -1.71 -2.76 8.01
N GLU A 256 -2.05 -3.97 7.55
CA GLU A 256 -1.57 -4.54 6.29
C GLU A 256 -1.70 -3.56 5.10
N ALA A 257 -0.57 -3.14 4.55
CA ALA A 257 -0.49 -2.41 3.29
C ALA A 257 -0.43 -3.38 2.10
N ILE A 258 -0.83 -2.93 0.91
CA ILE A 258 -0.78 -3.74 -0.32
C ILE A 258 0.65 -4.22 -0.61
N PHE A 259 1.65 -3.36 -0.38
CA PHE A 259 3.06 -3.71 -0.48
C PHE A 259 3.75 -3.51 0.86
N ASP A 260 3.59 -4.49 1.75
CA ASP A 260 4.13 -4.46 3.12
C ASP A 260 5.63 -4.85 3.20
N ARG A 261 6.47 -4.10 2.47
CA ARG A 261 7.91 -4.33 2.29
C ARG A 261 8.65 -3.01 2.03
N VAL A 262 9.98 -3.02 2.12
CA VAL A 262 10.77 -1.90 1.57
C VAL A 262 10.53 -1.86 0.07
N SER A 263 10.15 -0.70 -0.48
CA SER A 263 9.98 -0.51 -1.92
C SER A 263 10.68 0.79 -2.29
N ILE A 264 11.60 0.69 -3.26
CA ILE A 264 12.40 1.82 -3.75
C ILE A 264 12.19 2.02 -5.25
N GLU A 265 11.99 3.27 -5.65
CA GLU A 265 12.00 3.68 -7.06
C GLU A 265 13.46 3.69 -7.55
N ILE A 266 13.84 2.77 -8.43
CA ILE A 266 15.23 2.71 -8.97
C ILE A 266 15.43 3.56 -10.22
N ALA A 267 14.34 3.91 -10.91
CA ALA A 267 14.35 4.76 -12.09
C ALA A 267 12.97 5.39 -12.30
N ARG A 268 12.95 6.60 -12.86
CA ARG A 268 11.75 7.34 -13.24
C ARG A 268 11.68 7.47 -14.76
N GLY A 269 10.54 7.11 -15.34
CA GLY A 269 10.35 7.06 -16.80
C GLY A 269 10.60 5.67 -17.42
N CYS A 270 10.39 5.54 -18.72
CA CYS A 270 10.56 4.30 -19.49
C CYS A 270 11.08 4.55 -20.92
N THR A 271 11.96 3.67 -21.41
CA THR A 271 12.59 3.76 -22.75
C THR A 271 11.71 3.29 -23.91
N GLU A 272 10.61 2.61 -23.63
CA GLU A 272 9.96 1.71 -24.60
C GLU A 272 8.96 2.39 -25.54
N GLY A 273 8.34 3.48 -25.09
CA GLY A 273 7.42 4.27 -25.93
C GLY A 273 6.16 3.53 -26.36
N CYS A 274 5.59 2.66 -25.51
CA CYS A 274 4.29 2.03 -25.77
C CYS A 274 3.21 3.10 -25.97
N ARG A 275 2.43 2.99 -27.05
CA ARG A 275 1.55 4.07 -27.56
C ARG A 275 0.31 4.37 -26.72
N PHE A 276 -0.06 3.45 -25.83
CA PHE A 276 -1.15 3.59 -24.87
C PHE A 276 -0.66 4.09 -23.49
N CYS A 277 0.64 4.03 -23.22
CA CYS A 277 1.16 4.18 -21.86
C CYS A 277 1.47 5.65 -21.55
N GLN A 278 0.57 6.31 -20.82
CA GLN A 278 0.75 7.70 -20.38
C GLN A 278 2.02 7.88 -19.55
N ALA A 279 2.27 7.01 -18.56
CA ALA A 279 3.48 7.07 -17.74
C ALA A 279 4.77 6.97 -18.59
N GLY A 280 4.75 6.18 -19.67
CA GLY A 280 5.85 6.07 -20.62
C GLY A 280 6.10 7.32 -21.48
N MET A 281 5.19 8.30 -21.42
CA MET A 281 5.26 9.58 -22.13
C MET A 281 5.56 10.73 -21.16
N ILE A 282 4.72 10.92 -20.13
CA ILE A 282 4.78 12.10 -19.24
C ILE A 282 6.02 12.14 -18.34
N TYR A 283 6.68 11.00 -18.09
CA TYR A 283 7.88 10.95 -17.24
C TYR A 283 9.20 11.02 -18.02
N ARG A 284 9.18 11.19 -19.35
CA ARG A 284 10.40 11.30 -20.15
C ARG A 284 11.21 12.56 -19.77
N PRO A 285 12.55 12.55 -19.83
CA PRO A 285 13.43 11.42 -20.12
C PRO A 285 13.56 10.43 -18.95
N VAL A 286 14.11 9.25 -19.24
CA VAL A 286 14.41 8.25 -18.19
C VAL A 286 15.56 8.78 -17.32
N ARG A 287 15.37 8.74 -16.00
CA ARG A 287 16.35 9.12 -14.98
C ARG A 287 16.56 7.93 -14.05
N GLU A 288 17.81 7.50 -13.90
CA GLU A 288 18.17 6.33 -13.12
C GLU A 288 18.75 6.76 -11.76
N ARG A 289 18.46 6.01 -10.70
CA ARG A 289 19.12 6.22 -9.41
C ARG A 289 20.50 5.58 -9.40
N ASP A 290 21.38 6.12 -8.60
CA ASP A 290 22.70 5.59 -8.34
C ASP A 290 22.61 4.20 -7.65
N PRO A 291 23.34 3.18 -8.15
CA PRO A 291 23.24 1.83 -7.62
C PRO A 291 23.73 1.69 -6.17
N ASP A 292 24.71 2.47 -5.73
CA ASP A 292 25.19 2.44 -4.35
C ASP A 292 24.13 3.09 -3.43
N GLN A 293 23.54 4.20 -3.84
CA GLN A 293 22.41 4.79 -3.10
C GLN A 293 21.24 3.81 -2.98
N ILE A 294 20.94 3.01 -4.01
CA ILE A 294 19.89 1.98 -3.95
C ILE A 294 20.26 0.94 -2.88
N VAL A 295 21.46 0.37 -2.94
CA VAL A 295 21.91 -0.65 -1.98
C VAL A 295 21.85 -0.13 -0.54
N ASP A 296 22.41 1.05 -0.30
CA ASP A 296 22.47 1.65 1.03
C ASP A 296 21.08 1.97 1.56
N THR A 297 20.20 2.52 0.72
CA THR A 297 18.82 2.83 1.09
C THR A 297 18.02 1.57 1.40
N VAL A 298 18.17 0.49 0.63
CA VAL A 298 17.49 -0.78 0.92
C VAL A 298 17.95 -1.33 2.27
N MET A 299 19.27 -1.38 2.52
CA MET A 299 19.79 -1.92 3.78
C MET A 299 19.34 -1.08 4.98
N GLU A 300 19.48 0.25 4.88
CA GLU A 300 19.11 1.16 5.96
C GLU A 300 17.60 1.14 6.24
N ALA A 301 16.74 1.14 5.21
CA ALA A 301 15.29 1.06 5.38
C ALA A 301 14.84 -0.28 5.99
N MET A 302 15.52 -1.38 5.66
CA MET A 302 15.25 -2.67 6.27
C MET A 302 15.61 -2.69 7.75
N ASP A 303 16.79 -2.18 8.10
CA ASP A 303 17.29 -2.17 9.47
C ASP A 303 16.43 -1.23 10.35
N ARG A 304 16.11 -0.03 9.84
CA ARG A 304 15.25 0.95 10.54
C ARG A 304 13.80 0.49 10.65
N GLY A 305 13.21 -0.04 9.57
CA GLY A 305 11.80 -0.46 9.55
C GLY A 305 11.54 -1.85 10.13
N GLY A 306 12.59 -2.68 10.26
CA GLY A 306 12.49 -4.09 10.65
C GLY A 306 11.93 -4.99 9.55
N TYR A 307 12.06 -4.62 8.27
CA TYR A 307 11.54 -5.39 7.15
C TYR A 307 12.41 -6.60 6.82
N ASP A 308 11.78 -7.71 6.43
CA ASP A 308 12.42 -8.93 5.92
C ASP A 308 12.20 -9.12 4.41
N GLU A 309 11.59 -8.14 3.75
CA GLU A 309 11.43 -8.10 2.30
C GLU A 309 11.74 -6.70 1.76
N ALA A 310 12.40 -6.66 0.61
CA ALA A 310 12.62 -5.45 -0.18
C ALA A 310 12.15 -5.65 -1.62
N SER A 311 11.85 -4.55 -2.32
CA SER A 311 11.44 -4.54 -3.71
C SER A 311 12.04 -3.38 -4.49
N LEU A 312 12.61 -3.71 -5.66
CA LEU A 312 13.05 -2.71 -6.64
C LEU A 312 11.88 -2.42 -7.60
N THR A 313 11.53 -1.15 -7.74
CA THR A 313 10.34 -0.71 -8.48
C THR A 313 10.69 0.38 -9.50
N SER A 314 10.14 0.28 -10.70
CA SER A 314 10.13 1.33 -11.72
C SER A 314 9.06 0.98 -12.77
N LEU A 315 8.86 1.83 -13.78
CA LEU A 315 7.99 1.50 -14.92
C LEU A 315 8.52 0.30 -15.73
N SER A 316 9.84 0.08 -15.74
CA SER A 316 10.48 -1.05 -16.39
C SER A 316 11.79 -1.42 -15.69
N THR A 317 11.71 -2.30 -14.69
CA THR A 317 12.88 -2.65 -13.86
C THR A 317 13.98 -3.36 -14.65
N ALA A 318 13.62 -4.12 -15.68
CA ALA A 318 14.58 -4.77 -16.56
C ALA A 318 15.37 -3.77 -17.44
N ASP A 319 14.90 -2.53 -17.57
CA ASP A 319 15.54 -1.47 -18.34
C ASP A 319 16.44 -0.57 -17.47
N TYR A 320 16.59 -0.86 -16.18
CA TYR A 320 17.61 -0.21 -15.37
C TYR A 320 18.99 -0.70 -15.79
N SER A 321 19.91 0.22 -16.06
CA SER A 321 21.11 -0.06 -16.85
C SER A 321 22.05 -1.12 -16.27
N CYS A 322 22.05 -1.28 -14.94
CA CYS A 322 22.86 -2.26 -14.24
C CYS A 322 22.02 -3.20 -13.36
N VAL A 323 20.81 -3.56 -13.80
CA VAL A 323 19.84 -4.35 -13.01
C VAL A 323 20.39 -5.68 -12.50
N SER A 324 21.08 -6.46 -13.34
CA SER A 324 21.63 -7.76 -12.95
C SER A 324 22.71 -7.65 -11.85
N PRO A 325 23.78 -6.87 -12.02
CA PRO A 325 24.78 -6.70 -10.96
C PRO A 325 24.21 -6.00 -9.71
N LEU A 326 23.21 -5.10 -9.86
CA LEU A 326 22.54 -4.48 -8.72
C LEU A 326 21.80 -5.53 -7.89
N ILE A 327 20.98 -6.38 -8.52
CA ILE A 327 20.22 -7.42 -7.83
C ILE A 327 21.17 -8.37 -7.10
N LYS A 328 22.25 -8.80 -7.74
CA LYS A 328 23.28 -9.63 -7.12
C LYS A 328 23.86 -8.98 -5.85
N LYS A 329 24.30 -7.71 -5.94
CA LYS A 329 24.88 -6.95 -4.80
C LYS A 329 23.86 -6.77 -3.66
N VAL A 330 22.61 -6.46 -3.99
CA VAL A 330 21.52 -6.35 -2.99
C VAL A 330 21.26 -7.70 -2.33
N MET A 331 21.14 -8.78 -3.09
CA MET A 331 20.90 -10.12 -2.57
C MET A 331 22.05 -10.65 -1.71
N GLU A 332 23.30 -10.36 -2.06
CA GLU A 332 24.48 -10.67 -1.23
C GLU A 332 24.37 -10.00 0.15
N ARG A 333 24.05 -8.71 0.18
CA ARG A 333 23.90 -7.93 1.43
C ARG A 333 22.65 -8.34 2.24
N MET A 334 21.59 -8.80 1.57
CA MET A 334 20.35 -9.27 2.21
C MET A 334 20.46 -10.69 2.78
N ARG A 335 21.34 -11.55 2.23
CA ARG A 335 21.54 -12.92 2.73
C ARG A 335 21.93 -12.95 4.21
N GLU A 336 22.76 -12.01 4.64
CA GLU A 336 23.15 -11.82 6.05
C GLU A 336 21.93 -11.55 6.96
N ARG A 337 20.90 -10.90 6.42
CA ARG A 337 19.66 -10.52 7.11
C ARG A 337 18.54 -11.56 6.97
N ARG A 338 18.79 -12.67 6.25
CA ARG A 338 17.80 -13.71 5.92
C ARG A 338 16.51 -13.13 5.32
N ALA A 339 16.67 -12.07 4.52
CA ALA A 339 15.58 -11.34 3.89
C ALA A 339 15.43 -11.72 2.41
N SER A 340 14.24 -11.47 1.86
CA SER A 340 13.92 -11.75 0.45
C SER A 340 13.84 -10.49 -0.40
N LEU A 341 14.33 -10.57 -1.63
CA LEU A 341 14.16 -9.52 -2.64
C LEU A 341 13.05 -9.91 -3.62
N SER A 342 12.00 -9.11 -3.73
CA SER A 342 11.06 -9.18 -4.85
C SER A 342 11.42 -8.14 -5.90
N VAL A 343 11.16 -8.43 -7.17
CA VAL A 343 11.38 -7.46 -8.24
C VAL A 343 10.05 -7.20 -8.92
N SER A 344 9.56 -5.96 -8.77
CA SER A 344 8.27 -5.55 -9.33
C SER A 344 8.43 -5.19 -10.80
N SER A 345 7.40 -5.43 -11.61
CA SER A 345 7.36 -5.04 -13.04
C SER A 345 8.54 -5.60 -13.86
N LEU A 346 8.88 -6.87 -13.63
CA LEU A 346 9.85 -7.59 -14.45
C LEU A 346 9.30 -7.80 -15.86
N ARG A 347 9.71 -6.96 -16.80
CA ARG A 347 9.76 -7.35 -18.22
C ARG A 347 10.84 -8.40 -18.33
N ALA A 348 10.55 -9.65 -17.92
CA ALA A 348 11.58 -10.69 -17.92
C ALA A 348 12.01 -11.15 -19.32
N TYR A 349 11.41 -10.58 -20.37
CA TYR A 349 11.88 -10.61 -21.74
C TYR A 349 13.26 -9.98 -21.81
N GLY A 350 14.29 -10.80 -22.02
CA GLY A 350 15.68 -10.34 -22.08
C GLY A 350 16.45 -10.38 -20.77
N LEU A 351 15.87 -10.79 -19.64
CA LEU A 351 16.67 -11.03 -18.42
C LEU A 351 17.62 -12.21 -18.61
N ALA A 352 18.84 -12.05 -18.08
CA ALA A 352 19.85 -13.09 -18.04
C ALA A 352 19.35 -14.32 -17.25
N GLU A 353 19.79 -15.50 -17.67
CA GLU A 353 19.42 -16.76 -17.02
C GLU A 353 19.79 -16.79 -15.54
N GLU A 354 20.96 -16.24 -15.21
CA GLU A 354 21.47 -16.11 -13.85
C GLU A 354 20.53 -15.32 -12.95
N LEU A 355 19.93 -14.24 -13.46
CA LEU A 355 19.00 -13.42 -12.68
C LEU A 355 17.68 -14.16 -12.42
N LEU A 356 17.19 -14.95 -13.39
CA LEU A 356 16.03 -15.81 -13.17
C LEU A 356 16.35 -16.93 -12.16
N ASP A 357 17.56 -17.46 -12.16
CA ASP A 357 18.02 -18.43 -11.15
C ASP A 357 18.07 -17.78 -9.76
N GLU A 358 18.58 -16.55 -9.65
CA GLU A 358 18.57 -15.77 -8.40
C GLU A 358 17.15 -15.47 -7.91
N ILE A 359 16.24 -15.03 -8.79
CA ILE A 359 14.82 -14.81 -8.45
C ILE A 359 14.14 -16.12 -8.04
N SER A 360 14.50 -17.26 -8.64
CA SER A 360 13.96 -18.58 -8.27
C SER A 360 14.38 -19.04 -6.86
N SER A 361 15.49 -18.50 -6.34
CA SER A 361 15.90 -18.71 -4.95
C SER A 361 15.00 -17.97 -3.95
N VAL A 362 14.22 -16.99 -4.43
CA VAL A 362 13.25 -16.22 -3.67
C VAL A 362 11.82 -16.73 -3.90
N LYS A 363 10.96 -16.56 -2.90
CA LYS A 363 9.63 -17.17 -2.73
C LYS A 363 8.54 -16.68 -3.70
N ALA A 364 8.83 -16.51 -5.00
CA ALA A 364 7.79 -16.19 -5.97
C ALA A 364 6.99 -17.47 -6.32
N THR A 365 5.71 -17.54 -5.96
CA THR A 365 4.83 -18.68 -6.30
C THR A 365 4.47 -18.73 -7.79
N GLY A 366 4.69 -17.64 -8.51
CA GLY A 366 4.53 -17.50 -9.95
C GLY A 366 5.02 -16.14 -10.42
N LEU A 367 5.20 -15.99 -11.73
CA LEU A 367 5.69 -14.75 -12.34
C LEU A 367 4.60 -14.11 -13.21
N THR A 368 4.58 -12.78 -13.23
CA THR A 368 3.62 -11.99 -14.01
C THR A 368 4.34 -11.28 -15.13
N PHE A 369 3.81 -11.37 -16.34
CA PHE A 369 4.35 -10.75 -17.54
C PHE A 369 3.26 -9.97 -18.27
N ALA A 370 3.65 -8.96 -19.04
CA ALA A 370 2.71 -8.13 -19.78
C ALA A 370 3.05 -8.10 -21.28
N PRO A 371 2.55 -9.09 -22.06
CA PRO A 371 2.55 -9.01 -23.52
C PRO A 371 1.72 -7.85 -24.07
N GLU A 372 0.71 -7.38 -23.32
CA GLU A 372 -0.29 -6.36 -23.66
C GLU A 372 -1.25 -6.73 -24.79
N ALA A 373 -0.79 -7.46 -25.80
CA ALA A 373 -1.59 -7.83 -26.95
C ALA A 373 -1.38 -9.29 -27.39
N GLY A 374 -2.43 -9.88 -27.95
CA GLY A 374 -2.52 -11.31 -28.27
C GLY A 374 -1.73 -11.77 -29.51
N THR A 375 -1.49 -10.88 -30.47
CA THR A 375 -0.79 -11.19 -31.74
C THR A 375 0.44 -10.32 -31.91
N GLN A 376 1.38 -10.76 -32.76
CA GLN A 376 2.53 -9.93 -33.12
C GLN A 376 2.11 -8.59 -33.73
N ARG A 377 1.16 -8.62 -34.67
CA ARG A 377 0.63 -7.41 -35.31
C ARG A 377 0.13 -6.41 -34.27
N MET A 378 -0.69 -6.86 -33.32
CA MET A 378 -1.25 -5.96 -32.31
C MET A 378 -0.18 -5.45 -31.32
N ARG A 379 0.84 -6.25 -31.01
CA ARG A 379 2.03 -5.76 -30.28
C ARG A 379 2.77 -4.68 -31.07
N ASP A 380 2.86 -4.80 -32.39
CA ASP A 380 3.47 -3.79 -33.26
C ASP A 380 2.65 -2.49 -33.30
N VAL A 381 1.31 -2.59 -33.31
CA VAL A 381 0.37 -1.45 -33.23
C VAL A 381 0.54 -0.70 -31.92
N VAL A 382 0.59 -1.39 -30.77
CA VAL A 382 0.75 -0.74 -29.46
C VAL A 382 2.20 -0.33 -29.14
N ASN A 383 3.14 -0.64 -30.03
CA ASN A 383 4.57 -0.46 -29.87
C ASN A 383 5.14 -1.20 -28.65
N LYS A 384 4.82 -2.48 -28.53
CA LYS A 384 5.43 -3.41 -27.57
C LYS A 384 6.52 -4.19 -28.29
N ASN A 385 7.78 -3.87 -28.02
CA ASN A 385 8.95 -4.48 -28.65
C ASN A 385 9.24 -5.90 -28.11
N ILE A 386 8.28 -6.81 -28.22
CA ILE A 386 8.35 -8.21 -27.76
C ILE A 386 7.79 -9.10 -28.87
N SER A 387 8.55 -10.12 -29.26
CA SER A 387 8.14 -11.10 -30.26
C SER A 387 7.39 -12.30 -29.66
N ASP A 388 6.66 -13.06 -30.49
CA ASP A 388 6.09 -14.35 -30.06
C ASP A 388 7.20 -15.31 -29.55
N GLU A 389 8.39 -15.25 -30.14
CA GLU A 389 9.53 -16.06 -29.73
C GLU A 389 10.05 -15.68 -28.35
N ASP A 390 10.04 -14.39 -28.01
CA ASP A 390 10.41 -13.91 -26.68
C ASP A 390 9.44 -14.44 -25.61
N ILE A 391 8.14 -14.50 -25.93
CA ILE A 391 7.11 -15.04 -25.03
C ILE A 391 7.32 -16.55 -24.84
N ARG A 392 7.54 -17.31 -25.92
CA ARG A 392 7.87 -18.74 -25.85
C ARG A 392 9.14 -18.99 -25.03
N THR A 393 10.21 -18.27 -25.34
CA THR A 393 11.50 -18.37 -24.65
C THR A 393 11.35 -18.06 -23.16
N THR A 394 10.57 -17.03 -22.82
CA THR A 394 10.27 -16.68 -21.43
C THR A 394 9.50 -17.80 -20.73
N ALA A 395 8.46 -18.36 -21.36
CA ALA A 395 7.73 -19.50 -20.81
C ALA A 395 8.66 -20.70 -20.56
N HIS A 396 9.54 -21.03 -21.52
CA HIS A 396 10.56 -22.06 -21.37
C HIS A 396 11.46 -21.78 -20.16
N ARG A 397 12.01 -20.57 -20.04
CA ARG A 397 12.89 -20.17 -18.93
C ARG A 397 12.20 -20.26 -17.57
N VAL A 398 10.93 -19.87 -17.47
CA VAL A 398 10.16 -19.91 -16.21
C VAL A 398 9.82 -21.35 -15.82
N PHE A 399 9.19 -22.11 -16.71
CA PHE A 399 8.71 -23.45 -16.35
C PHE A 399 9.85 -24.46 -16.17
N SER A 400 10.95 -24.32 -16.94
CA SER A 400 12.14 -25.15 -16.73
C SER A 400 12.70 -25.03 -15.31
N ARG A 401 12.56 -23.86 -14.66
CA ARG A 401 13.05 -23.56 -13.30
C ARG A 401 12.12 -23.97 -12.17
N GLY A 402 10.97 -24.60 -12.48
CA GLY A 402 10.09 -25.21 -11.47
C GLY A 402 8.87 -24.38 -11.05
N TRP A 403 8.73 -23.15 -11.54
CA TRP A 403 7.50 -22.37 -11.36
C TRP A 403 6.33 -23.07 -12.04
N GLN A 404 5.20 -23.19 -11.36
CA GLN A 404 4.00 -23.85 -11.90
C GLN A 404 2.92 -22.86 -12.32
N ARG A 405 3.12 -21.57 -12.03
CA ARG A 405 2.13 -20.52 -12.25
C ARG A 405 2.72 -19.35 -13.02
N MET A 406 2.02 -18.92 -14.06
CA MET A 406 2.33 -17.73 -14.84
C MET A 406 1.07 -16.88 -15.00
N LYS A 407 1.18 -15.56 -14.86
CA LYS A 407 0.10 -14.61 -15.14
C LYS A 407 0.51 -13.73 -16.32
N LEU A 408 -0.38 -13.56 -17.28
CA LEU A 408 -0.15 -12.74 -18.48
C LEU A 408 -1.16 -11.59 -18.53
N TYR A 409 -0.67 -10.37 -18.72
CA TYR A 409 -1.48 -9.15 -18.83
C TYR A 409 -1.65 -8.72 -20.28
N PHE A 410 -2.91 -8.50 -20.64
CA PHE A 410 -3.38 -8.11 -21.96
C PHE A 410 -4.36 -6.94 -21.85
N MET A 411 -4.60 -6.31 -22.98
CA MET A 411 -5.68 -5.36 -23.19
C MET A 411 -6.58 -5.84 -24.34
N ILE A 412 -7.84 -5.42 -24.30
CA ILE A 412 -8.79 -5.48 -25.42
C ILE A 412 -9.34 -4.08 -25.70
N GLY A 413 -9.87 -3.86 -26.89
CA GLY A 413 -10.36 -2.55 -27.33
C GLY A 413 -9.24 -1.63 -27.83
N LEU A 414 -8.14 -2.22 -28.31
CA LEU A 414 -7.03 -1.49 -28.89
C LEU A 414 -7.39 -0.96 -30.30
N PRO A 415 -6.80 0.16 -30.75
CA PRO A 415 -7.03 0.66 -32.10
C PRO A 415 -6.68 -0.38 -33.17
N THR A 416 -7.53 -0.54 -34.19
CA THR A 416 -7.38 -1.54 -35.28
C THR A 416 -7.49 -3.01 -34.85
N GLU A 417 -7.92 -3.30 -33.61
CA GLU A 417 -8.05 -4.66 -33.10
C GLU A 417 -9.17 -5.45 -33.81
N THR A 418 -8.86 -6.70 -34.15
CA THR A 418 -9.78 -7.66 -34.76
C THR A 418 -10.06 -8.82 -33.82
N ASP A 419 -11.10 -9.62 -34.13
CA ASP A 419 -11.42 -10.83 -33.36
C ASP A 419 -10.29 -11.85 -33.35
N GLU A 420 -9.44 -11.88 -34.40
CA GLU A 420 -8.24 -12.72 -34.44
C GLU A 420 -7.22 -12.29 -33.37
N ASP A 421 -7.06 -10.97 -33.16
CA ASP A 421 -6.15 -10.43 -32.15
C ASP A 421 -6.65 -10.73 -30.73
N VAL A 422 -7.96 -10.61 -30.51
CA VAL A 422 -8.61 -10.99 -29.24
C VAL A 422 -8.46 -12.49 -28.99
N ALA A 423 -8.68 -13.34 -29.99
CA ALA A 423 -8.46 -14.78 -29.89
C ALA A 423 -6.98 -15.12 -29.62
N GLY A 424 -6.06 -14.34 -30.18
CA GLY A 424 -4.61 -14.43 -29.97
C GLY A 424 -4.20 -14.36 -28.49
N ILE A 425 -4.98 -13.69 -27.63
CA ILE A 425 -4.73 -13.65 -26.18
C ILE A 425 -4.81 -15.06 -25.58
N ILE A 426 -5.87 -15.80 -25.90
CA ILE A 426 -6.08 -17.16 -25.40
C ILE A 426 -5.10 -18.13 -26.07
N HIS A 427 -4.80 -17.94 -27.36
CA HIS A 427 -3.79 -18.76 -28.05
C HIS A 427 -2.40 -18.61 -27.42
N THR A 428 -1.93 -17.39 -27.19
CA THR A 428 -0.65 -17.10 -26.53
C THR A 428 -0.59 -17.72 -25.13
N ALA A 429 -1.66 -17.57 -24.34
CA ALA A 429 -1.70 -18.14 -22.99
C ALA A 429 -1.74 -19.68 -23.01
N ALA A 430 -2.45 -20.28 -23.96
CA ALA A 430 -2.51 -21.73 -24.13
C ALA A 430 -1.15 -22.30 -24.54
N GLU A 431 -0.45 -21.65 -25.46
CA GLU A 431 0.90 -22.03 -25.88
C GLU A 431 1.88 -22.01 -24.69
N ALA A 432 1.88 -20.93 -23.89
CA ALA A 432 2.69 -20.85 -22.68
C ALA A 432 2.35 -21.97 -21.68
N ARG A 433 1.07 -22.32 -21.52
CA ARG A 433 0.64 -23.43 -20.66
C ARG A 433 1.13 -24.77 -21.19
N ASP A 434 1.04 -24.99 -22.48
CA ASP A 434 1.46 -26.24 -23.13
C ASP A 434 2.98 -26.42 -23.02
N ILE A 435 3.77 -25.34 -23.15
CA ILE A 435 5.20 -25.33 -22.84
C ILE A 435 5.43 -25.75 -21.38
N GLY A 436 4.72 -25.14 -20.43
CA GLY A 436 4.86 -25.50 -19.01
C GLY A 436 4.47 -26.95 -18.72
N GLY A 437 3.44 -27.48 -19.39
CA GLY A 437 3.01 -28.87 -19.27
C GLY A 437 4.11 -29.88 -19.63
N ARG A 438 5.00 -29.54 -20.58
CA ARG A 438 6.15 -30.38 -20.95
C ARG A 438 7.17 -30.50 -19.81
N TYR A 439 7.37 -29.44 -19.04
CA TYR A 439 8.30 -29.44 -17.88
C TYR A 439 7.67 -30.04 -16.62
N HIS A 440 6.34 -30.08 -16.53
CA HIS A 440 5.59 -30.51 -15.35
C HIS A 440 4.52 -31.56 -15.65
N PRO A 441 4.86 -32.74 -16.22
CA PRO A 441 3.89 -33.73 -16.70
C PRO A 441 3.03 -34.36 -15.59
N ARG A 442 3.45 -34.27 -14.33
CA ARG A 442 2.76 -34.82 -13.15
C ARG A 442 2.12 -33.76 -12.26
N ARG A 443 2.17 -32.48 -12.65
CA ARG A 443 1.66 -31.36 -11.85
C ARG A 443 0.79 -30.44 -12.72
N LYS A 444 -0.22 -29.83 -12.10
CA LYS A 444 -1.06 -28.86 -12.79
C LYS A 444 -0.28 -27.57 -13.01
N VAL A 445 -0.11 -27.19 -14.28
CA VAL A 445 0.42 -25.89 -14.68
C VAL A 445 -0.74 -24.91 -14.83
N GLU A 446 -0.60 -23.74 -14.22
CA GLU A 446 -1.61 -22.69 -14.25
C GLU A 446 -1.08 -21.47 -15.02
N VAL A 447 -1.70 -21.15 -16.16
CA VAL A 447 -1.50 -19.88 -16.86
C VAL A 447 -2.81 -19.11 -16.82
N VAL A 448 -2.77 -17.91 -16.26
CA VAL A 448 -3.93 -17.02 -16.16
C VAL A 448 -3.73 -15.83 -17.10
N ALA A 449 -4.62 -15.70 -18.08
CA ALA A 449 -4.71 -14.49 -18.90
C ALA A 449 -5.60 -13.46 -18.17
N SER A 450 -5.12 -12.23 -18.03
CA SER A 450 -5.88 -11.11 -17.47
C SER A 450 -5.99 -10.02 -18.53
N ALA A 451 -7.20 -9.68 -18.96
CA ALA A 451 -7.46 -8.69 -20.00
C ALA A 451 -8.16 -7.46 -19.42
N SER A 452 -7.51 -6.30 -19.50
CA SER A 452 -8.13 -5.00 -19.18
C SER A 452 -8.71 -4.35 -20.45
N SER A 453 -9.62 -3.39 -20.30
CA SER A 453 -10.12 -2.61 -21.44
C SER A 453 -9.18 -1.43 -21.69
N HIS A 454 -8.84 -1.17 -22.95
CA HIS A 454 -8.05 -0.01 -23.32
C HIS A 454 -8.86 1.29 -23.14
N VAL A 455 -8.32 2.19 -22.31
CA VAL A 455 -8.82 3.55 -22.12
C VAL A 455 -7.83 4.52 -22.77
N PRO A 456 -8.22 5.27 -23.82
CA PRO A 456 -7.38 6.30 -24.41
C PRO A 456 -7.00 7.35 -23.36
N LYS A 457 -5.70 7.54 -23.11
CA LYS A 457 -5.20 8.51 -22.13
C LYS A 457 -4.63 9.76 -22.78
N PRO A 458 -4.84 10.95 -22.17
CA PRO A 458 -4.14 12.19 -22.54
C PRO A 458 -2.62 12.02 -22.61
N HIS A 459 -1.97 12.81 -23.46
CA HIS A 459 -0.52 12.83 -23.65
C HIS A 459 0.06 11.50 -24.17
N THR A 460 -0.77 10.69 -24.84
CA THR A 460 -0.33 9.46 -25.50
C THR A 460 -0.57 9.53 -27.01
N PRO A 461 0.19 8.77 -27.82
CA PRO A 461 -0.15 8.61 -29.23
C PRO A 461 -1.58 8.09 -29.49
N PHE A 462 -2.22 7.44 -28.51
CA PHE A 462 -3.60 6.97 -28.61
C PHE A 462 -4.65 7.94 -28.06
N GLN A 463 -4.27 9.15 -27.66
CA GLN A 463 -5.22 10.14 -27.13
C GLN A 463 -6.37 10.49 -28.08
N TRP A 464 -6.17 10.33 -29.40
CA TRP A 464 -7.18 10.55 -30.44
C TRP A 464 -8.03 9.33 -30.78
N ALA A 465 -7.67 8.15 -30.30
CA ALA A 465 -8.38 6.92 -30.62
C ALA A 465 -9.77 6.91 -29.96
N ALA A 466 -10.76 6.36 -30.66
CA ALA A 466 -12.00 5.97 -30.01
C ALA A 466 -11.73 4.88 -28.96
N MET A 467 -12.50 4.95 -27.87
CA MET A 467 -12.67 3.82 -26.97
C MET A 467 -13.80 2.94 -27.52
N ASP A 468 -13.65 1.62 -27.46
CA ASP A 468 -14.74 0.71 -27.81
C ASP A 468 -15.98 0.98 -26.97
N ALA A 469 -17.15 0.87 -27.61
CA ALA A 469 -18.42 0.96 -26.90
C ALA A 469 -18.54 -0.18 -25.88
N MET A 470 -19.27 0.05 -24.78
CA MET A 470 -19.45 -0.94 -23.71
C MET A 470 -19.94 -2.31 -24.25
N SER A 471 -20.88 -2.31 -25.20
CA SER A 471 -21.41 -3.52 -25.82
C SER A 471 -20.35 -4.31 -26.60
N GLU A 472 -19.39 -3.62 -27.21
CA GLU A 472 -18.31 -4.26 -27.96
C GLU A 472 -17.25 -4.84 -27.03
N ILE A 473 -16.93 -4.14 -25.94
CA ILE A 473 -16.08 -4.69 -24.87
C ILE A 473 -16.71 -5.95 -24.28
N GLU A 474 -18.01 -5.93 -23.99
CA GLU A 474 -18.74 -7.09 -23.48
C GLU A 474 -18.71 -8.27 -24.46
N ARG A 475 -18.89 -8.01 -25.77
CA ARG A 475 -18.78 -9.03 -26.83
C ARG A 475 -17.38 -9.67 -26.85
N LYS A 476 -16.32 -8.86 -26.81
CA LYS A 476 -14.92 -9.34 -26.78
C LYS A 476 -14.61 -10.13 -25.49
N GLN A 477 -15.11 -9.68 -24.34
CA GLN A 477 -15.02 -10.46 -23.08
C GLN A 477 -15.78 -11.80 -23.18
N GLY A 478 -16.92 -11.81 -23.87
CA GLY A 478 -17.66 -13.03 -24.23
C GLY A 478 -16.82 -14.00 -25.06
N LEU A 479 -16.16 -13.51 -26.10
CA LEU A 479 -15.24 -14.29 -26.94
C LEU A 479 -14.09 -14.89 -26.13
N LEU A 480 -13.42 -14.09 -25.29
CA LEU A 480 -12.35 -14.57 -24.40
C LEU A 480 -12.83 -15.69 -23.46
N ARG A 481 -14.02 -15.53 -22.86
CA ARG A 481 -14.60 -16.55 -21.98
C ARG A 481 -14.91 -17.85 -22.72
N GLN A 482 -15.49 -17.74 -23.92
CA GLN A 482 -15.81 -18.89 -24.75
C GLN A 482 -14.53 -19.67 -25.08
N LEU A 483 -13.52 -19.00 -25.63
CA LEU A 483 -12.25 -19.61 -26.02
C LEU A 483 -11.49 -20.18 -24.81
N ALA A 484 -11.48 -19.47 -23.67
CA ALA A 484 -10.88 -19.95 -22.44
C ALA A 484 -11.56 -21.25 -21.96
N ARG A 485 -12.90 -21.33 -22.04
CA ARG A 485 -13.65 -22.55 -21.69
C ARG A 485 -13.31 -23.71 -22.62
N GLU A 486 -13.27 -23.48 -23.92
CA GLU A 486 -12.90 -24.49 -24.93
C GLU A 486 -11.49 -25.05 -24.70
N ARG A 487 -10.57 -24.21 -24.20
CA ARG A 487 -9.18 -24.60 -23.89
C ARG A 487 -8.98 -25.07 -22.44
N GLY A 488 -10.00 -25.04 -21.59
CA GLY A 488 -9.89 -25.38 -20.16
C GLY A 488 -8.95 -24.43 -19.38
N MET A 489 -9.02 -23.13 -19.68
CA MET A 489 -8.17 -22.08 -19.10
C MET A 489 -8.98 -21.11 -18.23
N SER A 490 -8.28 -20.41 -17.34
CA SER A 490 -8.84 -19.28 -16.59
C SER A 490 -8.48 -17.97 -17.27
N VAL A 491 -9.49 -17.13 -17.47
CA VAL A 491 -9.34 -15.75 -17.91
C VAL A 491 -9.95 -14.83 -16.84
N LYS A 492 -9.29 -13.70 -16.59
CA LYS A 492 -9.80 -12.60 -15.78
C LYS A 492 -9.95 -11.37 -16.66
N TYR A 493 -10.93 -10.54 -16.37
CA TYR A 493 -11.13 -9.28 -17.07
C TYR A 493 -11.69 -8.22 -16.12
N HIS A 494 -11.48 -6.95 -16.45
CA HIS A 494 -11.98 -5.82 -15.68
C HIS A 494 -13.44 -5.54 -16.00
N ASP A 495 -14.15 -4.91 -15.06
CA ASP A 495 -15.50 -4.42 -15.30
C ASP A 495 -15.50 -3.30 -16.35
N HIS A 496 -16.24 -3.51 -17.45
CA HIS A 496 -16.32 -2.55 -18.55
C HIS A 496 -17.00 -1.24 -18.16
N ARG A 497 -17.82 -1.24 -17.10
CA ARG A 497 -18.50 -0.03 -16.56
C ARG A 497 -17.50 0.93 -15.95
N ILE A 498 -16.51 0.42 -15.21
CA ILE A 498 -15.43 1.23 -14.64
C ILE A 498 -14.61 1.85 -15.78
N SER A 499 -14.22 1.05 -16.78
CA SER A 499 -13.47 1.56 -17.93
C SER A 499 -14.21 2.67 -18.69
N TYR A 500 -15.54 2.55 -18.81
CA TYR A 500 -16.37 3.57 -19.46
C TYR A 500 -16.34 4.91 -18.70
N LEU A 501 -16.49 4.87 -17.37
CA LEU A 501 -16.38 6.07 -16.52
C LEU A 501 -14.96 6.65 -16.57
N GLU A 502 -13.95 5.79 -16.53
CA GLU A 502 -12.55 6.19 -16.63
C GLU A 502 -12.25 6.89 -17.96
N GLY A 503 -12.79 6.41 -19.08
CA GLY A 503 -12.63 7.04 -20.39
C GLY A 503 -13.24 8.44 -20.48
N ILE A 504 -14.41 8.64 -19.85
CA ILE A 504 -15.05 9.96 -19.78
C ILE A 504 -14.21 10.90 -18.91
N ALA A 505 -13.77 10.44 -17.74
CA ALA A 505 -13.02 11.26 -16.80
C ALA A 505 -11.60 11.59 -17.29
N ALA A 506 -10.91 10.63 -17.92
CA ALA A 506 -9.55 10.80 -18.44
C ALA A 506 -9.49 11.81 -19.58
N ARG A 507 -10.46 11.77 -20.51
CA ARG A 507 -10.54 12.71 -21.63
C ARG A 507 -11.50 13.88 -21.37
N GLY A 508 -11.96 14.02 -20.13
CA GLY A 508 -12.98 14.98 -19.74
C GLY A 508 -12.51 16.42 -19.82
N ASP A 509 -13.41 17.30 -20.24
CA ASP A 509 -13.24 18.74 -20.11
C ASP A 509 -13.92 19.26 -18.83
N ARG A 510 -13.92 20.58 -18.65
CA ARG A 510 -14.42 21.21 -17.42
C ARG A 510 -15.90 20.91 -17.11
N ARG A 511 -16.72 20.48 -18.08
CA ARG A 511 -18.11 20.05 -17.85
C ARG A 511 -18.19 18.73 -17.09
N VAL A 512 -17.18 17.87 -17.20
CA VAL A 512 -17.16 16.56 -16.52
C VAL A 512 -17.08 16.71 -15.00
N ALA A 513 -16.59 17.85 -14.49
CA ALA A 513 -16.66 18.17 -13.07
C ALA A 513 -18.10 18.11 -12.53
N ASP A 514 -19.07 18.67 -13.26
CA ASP A 514 -20.48 18.65 -12.86
C ASP A 514 -21.05 17.22 -12.81
N LEU A 515 -20.58 16.34 -13.70
CA LEU A 515 -20.94 14.93 -13.69
C LEU A 515 -20.40 14.22 -12.43
N ILE A 516 -19.12 14.43 -12.12
CA ILE A 516 -18.47 13.86 -10.93
C ILE A 516 -19.18 14.31 -9.66
N GLU A 517 -19.50 15.60 -9.55
CA GLU A 517 -20.21 16.14 -8.39
C GLU A 517 -21.62 15.55 -8.25
N ARG A 518 -22.37 15.41 -9.36
CA ARG A 518 -23.71 14.79 -9.34
C ARG A 518 -23.64 13.33 -8.89
N ALA A 519 -22.69 12.56 -9.39
CA ALA A 519 -22.49 11.18 -8.98
C ALA A 519 -22.14 11.09 -7.49
N TRP A 520 -21.19 11.91 -7.02
CA TRP A 520 -20.82 11.98 -5.61
C TRP A 520 -22.00 12.33 -4.70
N ARG A 521 -22.82 13.35 -5.05
CA ARG A 521 -24.03 13.73 -4.30
C ARG A 521 -25.06 12.60 -4.20
N LYS A 522 -25.08 11.68 -5.16
CA LYS A 522 -25.91 10.46 -5.13
C LYS A 522 -25.30 9.32 -4.30
N GLY A 523 -24.13 9.54 -3.69
CA GLY A 523 -23.45 8.57 -2.85
C GLY A 523 -22.42 7.71 -3.57
N CYS A 524 -21.96 8.09 -4.78
CA CYS A 524 -20.83 7.43 -5.41
C CYS A 524 -19.52 7.76 -4.68
N ARG A 525 -18.70 6.74 -4.45
CA ARG A 525 -17.35 6.77 -3.87
C ARG A 525 -16.67 5.44 -4.16
N PHE A 526 -15.35 5.44 -4.17
CA PHE A 526 -14.53 4.26 -4.48
C PHE A 526 -14.93 3.62 -5.82
N ASP A 527 -15.12 4.43 -6.85
CA ASP A 527 -15.67 3.98 -8.15
C ASP A 527 -14.77 3.01 -8.92
N GLY A 528 -13.51 2.85 -8.49
CA GLY A 528 -12.60 1.82 -8.99
C GLY A 528 -12.77 0.44 -8.36
N TRP A 529 -13.68 0.27 -7.39
CA TRP A 529 -13.89 -0.97 -6.66
C TRP A 529 -15.23 -1.61 -7.04
N ASP A 530 -15.17 -2.76 -7.73
CA ASP A 530 -16.34 -3.49 -8.24
C ASP A 530 -17.43 -3.72 -7.16
N GLU A 531 -17.01 -3.94 -5.92
CA GLU A 531 -17.87 -4.30 -4.77
C GLU A 531 -18.77 -3.14 -4.30
N VAL A 532 -18.39 -1.89 -4.59
CA VAL A 532 -19.07 -0.69 -4.11
C VAL A 532 -19.47 0.27 -5.24
N LEU A 533 -19.19 -0.07 -6.50
CA LEU A 533 -19.58 0.71 -7.67
C LEU A 533 -21.11 0.91 -7.74
N GLN A 534 -21.55 2.16 -7.60
CA GLN A 534 -22.97 2.55 -7.67
C GLN A 534 -23.39 2.88 -9.12
N TRP A 535 -23.48 1.84 -9.96
CA TRP A 535 -23.74 2.02 -11.40
C TRP A 535 -25.07 2.75 -11.71
N ASP A 536 -26.15 2.44 -10.98
CA ASP A 536 -27.45 3.08 -11.22
C ASP A 536 -27.39 4.59 -10.92
N ALA A 537 -26.71 4.99 -9.83
CA ALA A 537 -26.48 6.39 -9.48
C ALA A 537 -25.65 7.12 -10.55
N TRP A 538 -24.61 6.48 -11.09
CA TRP A 538 -23.84 7.02 -12.22
C TRP A 538 -24.69 7.19 -13.47
N ARG A 539 -25.55 6.22 -13.81
CA ARG A 539 -26.45 6.31 -14.97
C ARG A 539 -27.42 7.49 -14.84
N GLU A 540 -27.98 7.70 -13.65
CA GLU A 540 -28.82 8.86 -13.37
C GLU A 540 -28.03 10.17 -13.45
N ALA A 541 -26.84 10.24 -12.83
CA ALA A 541 -25.98 11.43 -12.89
C ALA A 541 -25.61 11.78 -14.33
N LEU A 542 -25.31 10.78 -15.17
CA LEU A 542 -25.07 10.96 -16.60
C LEU A 542 -26.30 11.53 -17.31
N ALA A 543 -27.50 11.00 -17.06
CA ALA A 543 -28.72 11.51 -17.69
C ALA A 543 -28.99 12.99 -17.33
N GLU A 544 -28.92 13.33 -16.03
CA GLU A 544 -29.11 14.70 -15.55
C GLU A 544 -28.02 15.65 -16.06
N TRP A 545 -26.77 15.19 -16.13
CA TRP A 545 -25.66 15.99 -16.64
C TRP A 545 -25.80 16.29 -18.13
N ARG A 546 -26.23 15.31 -18.93
CA ARG A 546 -26.52 15.49 -20.36
C ARG A 546 -27.64 16.51 -20.58
N GLU A 547 -28.71 16.42 -19.79
CA GLU A 547 -29.82 17.37 -19.85
C GLU A 547 -29.38 18.80 -19.47
N ALA A 548 -28.55 18.93 -18.43
CA ALA A 548 -28.11 20.23 -17.93
C ALA A 548 -27.05 20.93 -18.80
N THR A 549 -26.14 20.16 -19.40
CA THR A 549 -24.97 20.71 -20.12
C THR A 549 -25.09 20.61 -21.64
N GLY A 550 -25.98 19.76 -22.15
CA GLY A 550 -26.04 19.38 -23.57
C GLY A 550 -24.86 18.53 -24.06
N ALA A 551 -23.88 18.21 -23.20
CA ALA A 551 -22.75 17.35 -23.56
C ALA A 551 -23.18 15.88 -23.68
N ASP A 552 -22.47 15.11 -24.51
CA ASP A 552 -22.69 13.68 -24.69
C ASP A 552 -21.42 12.90 -24.31
N PRO A 553 -21.53 11.78 -23.55
CA PRO A 553 -20.39 10.94 -23.22
C PRO A 553 -19.60 10.46 -24.45
N GLY A 554 -20.29 10.26 -25.58
CA GLY A 554 -19.70 9.88 -26.86
C GLY A 554 -18.72 10.92 -27.40
N SER A 555 -18.87 12.21 -27.08
CA SER A 555 -17.90 13.26 -27.47
C SER A 555 -16.53 13.03 -26.84
N TYR A 556 -16.50 12.48 -25.63
CA TYR A 556 -15.26 12.15 -24.91
C TYR A 556 -14.74 10.76 -25.26
N LEU A 557 -15.63 9.83 -25.66
CA LEU A 557 -15.27 8.44 -25.92
C LEU A 557 -14.93 8.17 -27.40
N GLY A 558 -15.39 9.01 -28.32
CA GLY A 558 -15.18 8.88 -29.76
C GLY A 558 -13.76 9.15 -30.24
N THR A 559 -13.59 9.09 -31.56
CA THR A 559 -12.33 9.50 -32.22
C THR A 559 -12.24 11.02 -32.21
N LEU A 560 -11.12 11.56 -31.73
CA LEU A 560 -10.89 13.01 -31.71
C LEU A 560 -10.13 13.45 -32.97
N PRO A 561 -10.47 14.61 -33.55
CA PRO A 561 -9.76 15.15 -34.72
C PRO A 561 -8.32 15.54 -34.35
N LEU A 562 -7.37 15.27 -35.25
CA LEU A 562 -5.95 15.59 -35.06
C LEU A 562 -5.67 17.10 -35.01
N ASP A 563 -6.53 17.90 -35.61
CA ASP A 563 -6.42 19.36 -35.71
C ASP A 563 -7.36 20.11 -34.74
N GLY A 564 -8.09 19.39 -33.87
CA GLY A 564 -8.90 20.01 -32.81
C GLY A 564 -8.08 20.18 -31.52
N ALA A 565 -8.30 21.30 -30.83
CA ALA A 565 -7.69 21.51 -29.52
C ALA A 565 -8.27 20.54 -28.48
N LEU A 566 -7.44 20.07 -27.56
CA LEU A 566 -7.80 19.11 -26.53
C LEU A 566 -7.83 19.77 -25.14
N PRO A 567 -8.66 19.29 -24.21
CA PRO A 567 -8.77 19.88 -22.86
C PRO A 567 -7.44 19.97 -22.09
N TRP A 568 -6.48 19.10 -22.40
CA TRP A 568 -5.17 19.02 -21.76
C TRP A 568 -4.03 19.67 -22.56
N ASP A 569 -4.29 20.31 -23.71
CA ASP A 569 -3.24 20.91 -24.56
C ASP A 569 -2.52 22.10 -23.89
N HIS A 570 -3.14 22.70 -22.87
CA HIS A 570 -2.55 23.78 -22.10
C HIS A 570 -1.44 23.32 -21.14
N ILE A 571 -1.25 22.00 -20.98
CA ILE A 571 -0.20 21.41 -20.14
C ILE A 571 0.95 20.91 -21.01
N ASP A 572 2.14 21.50 -20.84
CA ASP A 572 3.35 21.03 -21.51
C ASP A 572 4.06 19.97 -20.67
N VAL A 573 3.94 18.72 -21.11
CA VAL A 573 4.63 17.55 -20.52
C VAL A 573 6.04 17.33 -21.09
N GLY A 574 6.57 18.27 -21.88
CA GLY A 574 7.89 18.23 -22.50
C GLY A 574 7.96 17.42 -23.80
N LEU A 575 6.81 17.09 -24.40
CA LEU A 575 6.73 16.32 -25.65
C LEU A 575 6.23 17.18 -26.80
N ALA A 576 6.92 17.09 -27.95
CA ALA A 576 6.47 17.76 -29.16
C ALA A 576 5.17 17.12 -29.69
N PRO A 577 4.10 17.89 -29.97
CA PRO A 577 2.83 17.33 -30.47
C PRO A 577 2.98 16.47 -31.74
N ARG A 578 3.91 16.86 -32.63
CA ARG A 578 4.23 16.12 -33.86
C ARG A 578 4.77 14.70 -33.60
N PHE A 579 5.41 14.46 -32.45
CA PHE A 579 5.88 13.13 -32.10
C PHE A 579 4.71 12.17 -31.84
N LEU A 580 3.74 12.60 -31.03
CA LEU A 580 2.54 11.80 -30.73
C LEU A 580 1.76 11.48 -32.01
N GLU A 581 1.58 12.48 -32.88
CA GLU A 581 0.86 12.32 -34.15
C GLU A 581 1.59 11.36 -35.11
N LYS A 582 2.93 11.39 -35.14
CA LYS A 582 3.75 10.47 -35.94
C LYS A 582 3.62 9.03 -35.44
N GLU A 583 3.63 8.82 -34.12
CA GLU A 583 3.45 7.49 -33.55
C GLU A 583 2.04 6.95 -33.74
N TRP A 584 1.00 7.80 -33.67
CA TRP A 584 -0.35 7.45 -34.07
C TRP A 584 -0.42 6.94 -35.52
N LYS A 585 0.13 7.71 -36.46
CA LYS A 585 0.18 7.33 -37.89
C LYS A 585 0.98 6.05 -38.15
N ARG A 586 1.96 5.72 -37.30
CA ARG A 586 2.72 4.46 -37.36
C ARG A 586 1.90 3.29 -36.84
N ALA A 587 1.13 3.47 -35.77
CA ALA A 587 0.23 2.45 -35.23
C ALA A 587 -0.80 2.01 -36.28
N LEU A 588 -1.41 2.96 -36.98
CA LEU A 588 -2.38 2.69 -38.08
C LEU A 588 -1.78 1.93 -39.28
N LYS A 589 -0.44 1.77 -39.32
CA LYS A 589 0.29 1.07 -40.37
C LYS A 589 1.00 -0.18 -39.85
N ASP A 590 0.66 -0.65 -38.64
CA ASP A 590 1.29 -1.77 -37.95
C ASP A 590 2.82 -1.62 -37.83
N ARG A 591 3.35 -0.40 -37.69
CA ARG A 591 4.80 -0.15 -37.66
C ARG A 591 5.32 0.02 -36.25
N LEU A 592 6.37 -0.72 -35.91
CA LEU A 592 7.14 -0.56 -34.67
C LEU A 592 8.01 0.70 -34.66
N SER A 593 8.31 1.14 -33.44
CA SER A 593 9.29 2.19 -33.11
C SER A 593 10.29 1.63 -32.09
N PRO A 594 11.54 1.35 -32.51
CA PRO A 594 12.57 0.76 -31.63
C PRO A 594 12.78 1.54 -30.32
N PRO A 595 13.04 0.89 -29.18
CA PRO A 595 13.11 1.55 -27.89
C PRO A 595 14.20 2.63 -27.84
N CYS A 596 13.88 3.81 -27.30
CA CYS A 596 14.83 4.92 -27.22
C CYS A 596 15.87 4.69 -26.11
N GLY A 597 17.03 5.32 -26.20
CA GLY A 597 18.08 5.20 -25.19
C GLY A 597 18.75 3.82 -25.15
N LYS A 598 18.48 2.94 -26.11
CA LYS A 598 19.13 1.63 -26.29
C LYS A 598 19.82 1.54 -27.65
N PRO A 599 20.88 0.71 -27.80
CA PRO A 599 21.39 0.32 -29.10
C PRO A 599 20.31 -0.35 -29.96
N LEU A 600 20.34 -0.15 -31.28
CA LEU A 600 19.37 -0.78 -32.18
C LEU A 600 19.43 -2.32 -32.08
N GLY A 601 18.26 -2.92 -31.80
CA GLY A 601 18.10 -4.36 -31.63
C GLY A 601 18.35 -4.88 -30.21
N ALA A 602 18.77 -4.03 -29.27
CA ALA A 602 18.95 -4.42 -27.87
C ALA A 602 17.61 -4.44 -27.13
N GLN A 603 17.30 -5.55 -26.46
CA GLN A 603 16.13 -5.68 -25.57
C GLN A 603 16.40 -5.09 -24.19
N VAL A 604 17.58 -5.32 -23.63
CA VAL A 604 18.04 -4.83 -22.33
C VAL A 604 19.39 -4.12 -22.46
N HIS A 605 19.80 -3.41 -21.41
CA HIS A 605 21.13 -2.81 -21.33
C HIS A 605 22.21 -3.87 -21.07
N HIS A 606 23.45 -3.54 -21.44
CA HIS A 606 24.62 -4.36 -21.14
C HIS A 606 24.82 -4.49 -19.63
N THR A 607 25.23 -5.67 -19.17
CA THR A 607 25.36 -5.98 -17.73
C THR A 607 26.80 -5.95 -17.23
N ASN A 608 27.76 -5.59 -18.08
CA ASN A 608 29.17 -5.45 -17.75
C ASN A 608 29.86 -4.36 -18.60
N VAL A 609 30.97 -3.83 -18.09
CA VAL A 609 31.72 -2.71 -18.68
C VAL A 609 32.31 -3.08 -20.04
N GLN A 610 32.95 -4.25 -20.14
CA GLN A 610 33.58 -4.73 -21.37
C GLN A 610 32.62 -4.72 -22.57
N ASP A 611 31.41 -5.29 -22.41
CA ASP A 611 30.42 -5.34 -23.48
C ASP A 611 29.83 -3.95 -23.79
N ALA A 612 29.62 -3.13 -22.76
CA ALA A 612 29.10 -1.77 -22.90
C ALA A 612 30.06 -0.83 -23.65
N GLU A 613 31.36 -0.96 -23.42
CA GLU A 613 32.40 -0.22 -24.11
C GLU A 613 32.63 -0.74 -25.54
N ALA A 614 32.59 -2.06 -25.73
CA ALA A 614 32.74 -2.69 -27.03
C ALA A 614 31.59 -2.36 -28.01
N ASP A 615 30.39 -2.07 -27.51
CA ASP A 615 29.25 -1.74 -28.37
C ASP A 615 29.31 -0.31 -28.93
N GLY A 616 29.89 -0.15 -30.12
CA GLY A 616 29.98 1.14 -30.80
C GLY A 616 28.66 1.69 -31.38
N ARG A 617 27.53 0.97 -31.26
CA ARG A 617 26.24 1.42 -31.82
C ARG A 617 25.71 2.65 -31.08
N LYS A 618 25.15 3.61 -31.82
CA LYS A 618 24.50 4.78 -31.23
C LYS A 618 23.19 4.39 -30.54
N LEU A 619 22.88 5.08 -29.44
CA LEU A 619 21.58 4.96 -28.79
C LEU A 619 20.48 5.56 -29.68
N ILE A 620 19.32 4.90 -29.74
CA ILE A 620 18.16 5.37 -30.51
C ILE A 620 17.55 6.61 -29.84
N CYS A 621 17.24 7.64 -30.63
CA CYS A 621 16.43 8.78 -30.20
C CYS A 621 15.06 8.74 -30.90
N TYR A 622 13.98 9.02 -30.16
CA TYR A 622 12.67 9.22 -30.78
C TYR A 622 12.49 10.57 -31.43
N HIS A 623 13.36 11.53 -31.14
CA HIS A 623 13.16 12.94 -31.48
C HIS A 623 11.80 13.43 -30.98
N CYS A 624 11.47 13.08 -29.73
CA CYS A 624 10.16 13.35 -29.13
C CYS A 624 10.00 14.78 -28.60
N GLY A 625 10.98 15.66 -28.83
CA GLY A 625 11.01 17.04 -28.33
C GLY A 625 11.87 17.22 -27.07
N VAL A 626 12.12 16.14 -26.32
CA VAL A 626 12.98 16.16 -25.14
C VAL A 626 14.46 16.29 -25.55
N ALA A 627 15.16 17.25 -24.95
CA ALA A 627 16.59 17.47 -25.15
C ALA A 627 17.44 16.53 -24.28
N CYS A 628 17.59 15.26 -24.72
CA CYS A 628 18.44 14.29 -24.02
C CYS A 628 19.91 14.36 -24.48
N ASP A 629 20.85 14.25 -23.53
CA ASP A 629 22.26 13.94 -23.83
C ASP A 629 22.49 12.42 -23.83
N LEU A 630 22.44 11.82 -25.02
CA LEU A 630 22.67 10.38 -25.19
C LEU A 630 24.11 9.94 -24.90
N GLY A 631 25.08 10.87 -25.00
CA GLY A 631 26.48 10.62 -24.66
C GLY A 631 26.64 10.49 -23.16
N GLN A 632 26.13 11.47 -22.41
CA GLN A 632 26.08 11.44 -20.95
C GLN A 632 25.34 10.21 -20.43
N MET A 633 24.17 9.88 -21.01
CA MET A 633 23.44 8.65 -20.64
C MET A 633 24.29 7.39 -20.83
N ARG A 634 25.13 7.32 -21.87
CA ARG A 634 26.01 6.17 -22.07
C ARG A 634 27.12 6.13 -21.00
N SER A 635 27.77 7.27 -20.76
CA SER A 635 28.86 7.39 -19.78
C SER A 635 28.40 7.08 -18.36
N GLU A 636 27.23 7.59 -17.96
CA GLU A 636 26.65 7.34 -16.63
C GLU A 636 26.40 5.85 -16.39
N ARG A 637 25.81 5.16 -17.36
CA ARG A 637 25.51 3.72 -17.27
C ARG A 637 26.77 2.85 -17.16
N ILE A 638 27.84 3.21 -17.88
CA ILE A 638 29.14 2.54 -17.72
C ILE A 638 29.67 2.79 -16.30
N GLY A 639 29.59 4.03 -15.80
CA GLY A 639 29.97 4.36 -14.43
C GLY A 639 29.19 3.59 -13.36
N PHE A 640 27.90 3.30 -13.60
CA PHE A 640 27.11 2.45 -12.70
C PHE A 640 27.56 0.99 -12.70
N LEU A 641 27.99 0.45 -13.84
CA LEU A 641 28.56 -0.89 -13.92
C LEU A 641 29.91 -0.97 -13.18
N ASP A 642 30.76 0.05 -13.32
CA ASP A 642 32.03 0.18 -12.59
C ASP A 642 31.82 0.20 -11.07
N LYS A 643 30.86 0.99 -10.57
CA LYS A 643 30.50 1.05 -9.14
C LYS A 643 30.08 -0.30 -8.57
N LEU A 644 29.48 -1.14 -9.41
CA LEU A 644 29.06 -2.49 -9.03
C LEU A 644 30.16 -3.55 -9.23
N GLY A 645 31.35 -3.16 -9.73
CA GLY A 645 32.45 -4.08 -10.00
C GLY A 645 32.17 -5.04 -11.16
N ALA A 646 31.24 -4.69 -12.06
CA ALA A 646 30.81 -5.53 -13.18
C ALA A 646 31.75 -5.39 -14.40
N ALA A 647 33.05 -5.65 -14.21
CA ALA A 647 34.06 -5.36 -15.23
C ALA A 647 33.92 -6.22 -16.50
N ALA A 648 33.65 -7.52 -16.34
CA ALA A 648 33.60 -8.50 -17.42
C ALA A 648 32.34 -9.38 -17.32
N PRO A 649 31.92 -10.05 -18.40
CA PRO A 649 30.82 -11.01 -18.35
C PRO A 649 31.09 -12.09 -17.30
N PRO A 650 30.06 -12.56 -16.58
CA PRO A 650 30.21 -13.71 -15.71
C PRO A 650 30.72 -14.90 -16.54
N VAL A 651 31.86 -15.47 -16.15
CA VAL A 651 32.36 -16.72 -16.74
C VAL A 651 31.42 -17.83 -16.26
N ALA A 652 30.74 -18.50 -17.19
CA ALA A 652 29.94 -19.67 -16.85
C ALA A 652 30.84 -20.67 -16.12
N SER A 653 30.54 -20.94 -14.83
CA SER A 653 31.27 -21.92 -14.05
C SER A 653 31.14 -23.28 -14.76
N ALA A 654 32.26 -23.82 -15.25
CA ALA A 654 32.30 -25.18 -15.77
C ALA A 654 32.09 -26.24 -14.67
N ASP A 655 32.16 -25.84 -13.39
CA ASP A 655 32.23 -26.73 -12.23
C ASP A 655 30.92 -26.87 -11.43
N ASP A 656 29.82 -26.23 -11.83
CA ASP A 656 28.50 -26.51 -11.23
C ASP A 656 27.46 -26.92 -12.29
N PRO A 657 27.36 -28.20 -12.65
CA PRO A 657 26.36 -28.70 -13.60
C PRO A 657 24.92 -28.67 -13.03
N THR A 658 24.73 -28.13 -11.82
CA THR A 658 23.44 -28.13 -11.13
C THR A 658 23.01 -26.68 -10.88
N PRO A 659 22.06 -26.13 -11.66
CA PRO A 659 21.41 -24.87 -11.30
C PRO A 659 20.94 -24.93 -9.83
N ALA A 660 21.05 -23.84 -9.07
CA ALA A 660 20.68 -23.84 -7.65
C ALA A 660 19.26 -24.41 -7.39
N TRP A 661 18.32 -24.23 -8.34
CA TRP A 661 16.96 -24.79 -8.29
C TRP A 661 16.87 -26.31 -8.58
N LYS A 662 17.89 -26.92 -9.19
CA LYS A 662 18.05 -28.38 -9.33
C LYS A 662 18.55 -29.07 -8.06
N THR A 663 18.83 -28.34 -6.96
CA THR A 663 18.94 -28.95 -5.63
C THR A 663 17.58 -29.38 -5.05
N VAL A 664 16.68 -29.84 -5.91
CA VAL A 664 15.73 -30.86 -5.50
C VAL A 664 16.55 -32.12 -5.26
N ARG A 665 17.10 -32.24 -4.04
CA ARG A 665 17.76 -33.46 -3.59
C ARG A 665 16.80 -34.61 -3.90
N THR A 666 17.23 -35.59 -4.67
CA THR A 666 16.47 -36.82 -4.87
C THR A 666 17.31 -37.99 -4.35
N ASN A 667 16.67 -39.00 -3.77
CA ASN A 667 17.39 -40.24 -3.48
C ASN A 667 17.69 -40.98 -4.80
N SER A 668 18.46 -42.08 -4.73
CA SER A 668 18.77 -42.94 -5.88
C SER A 668 17.55 -43.55 -6.60
N ARG A 669 16.34 -43.36 -6.06
CA ARG A 669 15.05 -43.78 -6.63
C ARG A 669 14.24 -42.59 -7.20
N GLY A 670 14.82 -41.40 -7.31
CA GLY A 670 14.17 -40.21 -7.85
C GLY A 670 13.14 -39.57 -6.90
N THR A 671 13.11 -39.93 -5.62
CA THR A 671 12.17 -39.37 -4.64
C THR A 671 12.67 -38.02 -4.13
N ARG A 672 11.83 -36.97 -4.16
CA ARG A 672 12.12 -35.64 -3.60
C ARG A 672 12.50 -35.76 -2.11
N LEU A 673 13.74 -35.42 -1.79
CA LEU A 673 14.23 -35.27 -0.42
C LEU A 673 13.77 -33.89 0.11
N PRO A 674 13.51 -33.78 1.43
CA PRO A 674 13.17 -32.51 2.05
C PRO A 674 14.29 -31.47 1.81
N PRO A 675 13.94 -30.16 1.77
CA PRO A 675 14.93 -29.09 1.64
C PRO A 675 16.04 -29.27 2.67
N ILE A 676 17.27 -28.92 2.28
CA ILE A 676 18.41 -28.95 3.21
C ILE A 676 18.02 -28.07 4.39
N ARG A 677 17.92 -28.67 5.59
CA ARG A 677 17.85 -27.90 6.82
C ARG A 677 19.17 -27.17 6.91
N VAL A 678 19.17 -25.89 6.53
CA VAL A 678 20.31 -25.01 6.78
C VAL A 678 20.46 -25.00 8.28
N ASP A 679 21.64 -25.40 8.76
CA ASP A 679 21.97 -25.23 10.17
C ASP A 679 21.94 -23.73 10.46
N GLN A 680 20.96 -23.31 11.24
CA GLN A 680 20.73 -21.90 11.55
C GLN A 680 21.56 -21.44 12.75
N GLY A 681 22.26 -22.36 13.41
CA GLY A 681 22.89 -22.18 14.71
C GLY A 681 22.03 -22.74 15.85
N GLU A 682 22.57 -22.64 17.06
CA GLU A 682 21.87 -23.00 18.28
C GLU A 682 20.63 -22.12 18.48
N VAL A 683 19.52 -22.74 18.90
CA VAL A 683 18.24 -22.06 19.10
C VAL A 683 18.02 -21.82 20.58
N HIS A 684 17.82 -20.55 20.94
CA HIS A 684 17.44 -20.14 22.28
C HIS A 684 15.97 -19.71 22.28
N SER A 685 15.20 -20.23 23.24
CA SER A 685 13.75 -20.02 23.27
C SER A 685 13.39 -19.16 24.47
N TYR A 686 12.54 -18.16 24.24
CA TYR A 686 12.09 -17.23 25.26
C TYR A 686 10.58 -17.09 25.23
N ARG A 687 9.97 -16.87 26.39
CA ARG A 687 8.61 -16.39 26.51
C ARG A 687 8.65 -14.93 26.94
N LEU A 688 8.01 -14.07 26.15
CA LEU A 688 7.87 -12.65 26.43
C LEU A 688 6.44 -12.35 26.85
N VAL A 689 6.29 -11.48 27.85
CA VAL A 689 5.02 -10.83 28.21
C VAL A 689 5.08 -9.39 27.74
N PHE A 690 4.02 -8.91 27.11
CA PHE A 690 3.94 -7.56 26.56
C PHE A 690 2.53 -6.94 26.73
N SER A 691 2.45 -5.61 26.64
CA SER A 691 1.18 -4.86 26.67
C SER A 691 0.67 -4.53 25.26
N LYS A 692 -0.63 -4.30 25.14
CA LYS A 692 -1.29 -3.66 24.00
C LYS A 692 -2.15 -2.51 24.52
N LEU A 693 -1.64 -1.29 24.43
CA LEU A 693 -2.25 -0.07 24.94
C LEU A 693 -2.45 0.95 23.82
N GLY A 694 -3.24 1.99 24.08
CA GLY A 694 -3.46 3.08 23.12
C GLY A 694 -3.98 2.58 21.77
N THR A 695 -3.39 3.05 20.67
CA THR A 695 -3.77 2.65 19.31
C THR A 695 -3.45 1.17 19.02
N VAL A 696 -2.47 0.57 19.70
CA VAL A 696 -2.10 -0.85 19.53
C VAL A 696 -3.20 -1.81 20.01
N ALA A 697 -4.08 -1.38 20.92
CA ALA A 697 -5.27 -2.16 21.30
C ALA A 697 -6.22 -2.40 20.10
N PHE A 698 -6.17 -1.52 19.09
CA PHE A 698 -6.96 -1.58 17.86
C PHE A 698 -6.22 -2.28 16.70
N THR A 699 -5.05 -2.86 16.99
CA THR A 699 -4.30 -3.71 16.06
C THR A 699 -4.84 -5.13 16.13
N SER A 700 -5.24 -5.66 14.96
CA SER A 700 -5.74 -7.03 14.84
C SER A 700 -4.66 -8.05 15.16
N GLN A 701 -5.05 -9.30 15.46
CA GLN A 701 -4.08 -10.38 15.65
C GLN A 701 -3.19 -10.56 14.41
N GLN A 702 -3.74 -10.44 13.20
CA GLN A 702 -2.99 -10.63 11.96
C GLN A 702 -1.93 -9.54 11.77
N ASP A 703 -2.26 -8.29 12.12
CA ASP A 703 -1.32 -7.17 12.06
C ASP A 703 -0.23 -7.30 13.14
N LEU A 704 -0.58 -7.80 14.32
CA LEU A 704 0.39 -8.12 15.37
C LEU A 704 1.40 -9.18 14.94
N LEU A 705 0.98 -10.20 14.16
CA LEU A 705 1.86 -11.21 13.58
C LEU A 705 2.94 -10.60 12.66
N ARG A 706 2.67 -9.42 12.08
CA ARG A 706 3.61 -8.67 11.22
C ARG A 706 4.46 -7.69 12.03
N MET A 707 3.86 -7.07 13.04
CA MET A 707 4.48 -6.05 13.88
C MET A 707 5.60 -6.62 14.78
N LEU A 708 5.35 -7.71 15.54
CA LEU A 708 6.34 -8.23 16.50
C LEU A 708 7.67 -8.68 15.87
N PRO A 709 7.69 -9.41 14.73
CA PRO A 709 8.94 -9.72 14.05
C PRO A 709 9.73 -8.48 13.63
N ARG A 710 9.06 -7.38 13.26
CA ARG A 710 9.73 -6.11 12.93
C ARG A 710 10.41 -5.52 14.15
N VAL A 711 9.68 -5.43 15.27
CA VAL A 711 10.21 -4.94 16.54
C VAL A 711 11.46 -5.72 16.95
N LEU A 712 11.40 -7.06 16.92
CA LEU A 712 12.54 -7.92 17.27
C LEU A 712 13.75 -7.71 16.33
N ARG A 713 13.51 -7.53 15.03
CA ARG A 713 14.59 -7.23 14.07
C ARG A 713 15.20 -5.85 14.28
N ARG A 714 14.38 -4.81 14.55
CA ARG A 714 14.88 -3.47 14.92
C ARG A 714 15.71 -3.49 16.19
N ALA A 715 15.35 -4.36 17.14
CA ALA A 715 16.13 -4.60 18.35
C ALA A 715 17.47 -5.30 18.05
N GLY A 716 17.71 -5.74 16.80
CA GLY A 716 18.90 -6.49 16.41
C GLY A 716 18.91 -7.91 16.97
N ILE A 717 17.73 -8.51 17.16
CA ILE A 717 17.60 -9.90 17.62
C ILE A 717 17.47 -10.81 16.40
N PRO A 718 18.49 -11.63 16.08
CA PRO A 718 18.41 -12.60 15.00
C PRO A 718 17.44 -13.72 15.39
N LEU A 719 16.38 -13.87 14.59
CA LEU A 719 15.31 -14.84 14.81
C LEU A 719 15.65 -16.19 14.17
N HIS A 720 15.16 -17.26 14.77
CA HIS A 720 15.15 -18.59 14.18
C HIS A 720 13.94 -18.74 13.24
N TYR A 721 14.13 -19.36 12.08
CA TYR A 721 13.11 -19.48 11.03
C TYR A 721 12.69 -20.93 10.78
N SER A 722 11.49 -21.14 10.26
CA SER A 722 11.02 -22.47 9.84
C SER A 722 11.77 -23.01 8.62
N ALA A 723 11.97 -24.33 8.56
CA ALA A 723 12.72 -25.02 7.49
C ALA A 723 11.87 -25.28 6.21
N GLY A 724 10.84 -24.47 5.95
CA GLY A 724 9.94 -24.61 4.80
C GLY A 724 10.41 -23.85 3.56
N PHE A 725 9.72 -24.03 2.43
CA PHE A 725 9.93 -23.23 1.20
C PHE A 725 9.74 -21.73 1.41
N SER A 726 9.07 -21.35 2.51
CA SER A 726 8.92 -19.97 2.93
C SER A 726 9.28 -19.84 4.41
N PRO A 727 10.58 -19.70 4.77
CA PRO A 727 10.98 -19.56 6.17
C PRO A 727 10.27 -18.38 6.79
N ARG A 728 9.56 -18.62 7.90
CA ARG A 728 8.95 -17.58 8.73
C ARG A 728 9.64 -17.61 10.08
N ALA A 729 9.82 -16.44 10.68
CA ALA A 729 10.30 -16.36 12.05
C ALA A 729 9.40 -17.22 12.93
N GLN A 730 10.00 -18.09 13.74
CA GLN A 730 9.26 -18.97 14.62
C GLN A 730 8.83 -18.19 15.85
N LEU A 731 7.56 -17.80 15.86
CA LEU A 731 6.89 -17.19 17.00
C LEU A 731 5.61 -17.97 17.28
N SER A 732 5.33 -18.25 18.55
CA SER A 732 4.05 -18.83 18.99
C SER A 732 3.32 -17.79 19.84
N TYR A 733 2.08 -17.50 19.51
CA TYR A 733 1.32 -16.44 20.17
C TYR A 733 0.35 -17.04 21.20
N GLY A 734 0.11 -16.30 22.28
CA GLY A 734 -0.93 -16.63 23.25
C GLY A 734 -2.35 -16.52 22.68
N PRO A 735 -3.37 -16.76 23.53
CA PRO A 735 -4.76 -16.63 23.15
C PRO A 735 -5.09 -15.21 22.67
N ALA A 736 -5.69 -15.12 21.48
CA ALA A 736 -6.04 -13.85 20.84
C ALA A 736 -7.02 -13.04 21.69
N LEU A 737 -6.79 -11.74 21.73
CA LEU A 737 -7.66 -10.77 22.39
C LEU A 737 -8.66 -10.16 21.39
N ALA A 738 -9.83 -9.76 21.87
CA ALA A 738 -10.79 -9.03 21.05
C ALA A 738 -10.23 -7.65 20.65
N LEU A 739 -10.62 -7.18 19.47
CA LEU A 739 -10.18 -5.90 18.91
C LEU A 739 -10.68 -4.74 19.76
N GLY A 740 -9.83 -3.76 20.04
CA GLY A 740 -10.17 -2.59 20.88
C GLY A 740 -10.06 -2.85 22.38
N VAL A 741 -9.78 -4.08 22.81
CA VAL A 741 -9.54 -4.39 24.23
C VAL A 741 -8.05 -4.18 24.54
N ALA A 742 -7.76 -3.37 25.55
CA ALA A 742 -6.40 -3.15 26.02
C ALA A 742 -5.87 -4.37 26.80
N SER A 743 -4.56 -4.55 26.87
CA SER A 743 -3.95 -5.65 27.62
C SER A 743 -2.62 -5.30 28.24
N LEU A 744 -2.34 -5.86 29.41
CA LEU A 744 -1.07 -5.78 30.14
C LEU A 744 -0.33 -7.13 30.20
N ALA A 745 -0.90 -8.20 29.63
CA ALA A 745 -0.41 -9.56 29.85
C ALA A 745 -0.51 -10.43 28.60
N GLU A 746 -0.25 -9.81 27.45
CA GLU A 746 -0.13 -10.49 26.17
C GLU A 746 1.15 -11.35 26.17
N VAL A 747 1.13 -12.52 25.54
CA VAL A 747 2.28 -13.46 25.61
C VAL A 747 2.68 -13.97 24.23
N VAL A 748 3.99 -14.10 24.01
CA VAL A 748 4.57 -14.68 22.79
C VAL A 748 5.81 -15.49 23.14
N ASP A 749 5.94 -16.67 22.55
CA ASP A 749 7.19 -17.42 22.56
C ASP A 749 8.00 -17.04 21.31
N VAL A 750 9.27 -16.70 21.51
CA VAL A 750 10.20 -16.25 20.47
C VAL A 750 11.41 -17.17 20.47
N HIS A 751 11.83 -17.58 19.27
CA HIS A 751 13.03 -18.40 19.07
C HIS A 751 14.12 -17.55 18.41
N THR A 752 15.27 -17.43 19.06
CA THR A 752 16.40 -16.57 18.66
C THR A 752 17.66 -17.40 18.40
N LEU A 753 18.63 -16.79 17.72
CA LEU A 753 19.96 -17.36 17.45
C LEU A 753 21.05 -16.79 18.37
N ILE A 754 20.65 -15.95 19.31
CA ILE A 754 21.52 -15.39 20.34
C ILE A 754 20.97 -15.74 21.72
N ASP A 755 21.87 -16.12 22.61
CA ASP A 755 21.56 -16.32 24.02
C ASP A 755 21.77 -15.00 24.75
N LEU A 756 20.68 -14.44 25.28
CA LEU A 756 20.69 -13.26 26.13
C LEU A 756 20.08 -13.58 27.50
N PRO A 757 20.59 -12.97 28.59
CA PRO A 757 19.84 -12.90 29.82
C PRO A 757 18.44 -12.30 29.57
N PRO A 758 17.35 -12.84 30.16
CA PRO A 758 16.00 -12.35 29.91
C PRO A 758 15.83 -10.84 30.10
N ASP A 759 16.42 -10.25 31.15
CA ASP A 759 16.33 -8.80 31.39
C ASP A 759 17.02 -7.97 30.29
N ALA A 760 18.13 -8.47 29.74
CA ALA A 760 18.83 -7.83 28.63
C ALA A 760 18.01 -7.92 27.32
N LEU A 761 17.29 -9.03 27.13
CA LEU A 761 16.36 -9.18 26.01
C LEU A 761 15.20 -8.18 26.12
N VAL A 762 14.58 -8.05 27.30
CA VAL A 762 13.53 -7.07 27.57
C VAL A 762 14.02 -5.66 27.29
N ALA A 763 15.13 -5.25 27.91
CA ALA A 763 15.68 -3.90 27.74
C ALA A 763 15.98 -3.57 26.27
N ARG A 764 16.48 -4.54 25.51
CA ARG A 764 16.84 -4.36 24.09
C ARG A 764 15.62 -4.26 23.18
N VAL A 765 14.57 -5.03 23.46
CA VAL A 765 13.30 -4.91 22.71
C VAL A 765 12.60 -3.61 23.06
N GLU A 766 12.55 -3.26 24.35
CA GLU A 766 11.87 -2.06 24.82
C GLU A 766 12.49 -0.75 24.31
N ALA A 767 13.79 -0.76 24.01
CA ALA A 767 14.46 0.40 23.40
C ALA A 767 13.96 0.74 21.98
N VAL A 768 13.21 -0.16 21.32
CA VAL A 768 12.73 0.01 19.94
C VAL A 768 11.22 -0.22 19.78
N THR A 769 10.52 -0.47 20.89
CA THR A 769 9.06 -0.48 20.94
C THR A 769 8.53 0.95 21.03
N ASP A 770 7.30 1.15 20.61
CA ASP A 770 6.66 2.45 20.60
C ASP A 770 5.14 2.36 20.86
N ARG A 771 4.59 3.52 21.23
CA ARG A 771 3.15 3.87 21.15
C ARG A 771 2.16 2.78 21.59
N GLY A 772 2.42 2.17 22.75
CA GLY A 772 1.47 1.29 23.45
C GLY A 772 1.78 -0.20 23.39
N LEU A 773 2.84 -0.60 22.66
CA LEU A 773 3.42 -1.93 22.78
C LEU A 773 4.62 -1.85 23.74
N HIS A 774 4.57 -2.53 24.90
CA HIS A 774 5.68 -2.55 25.85
C HIS A 774 6.01 -4.00 26.22
N VAL A 775 7.28 -4.40 26.20
CA VAL A 775 7.71 -5.72 26.69
C VAL A 775 7.99 -5.62 28.18
N LEU A 776 7.23 -6.38 28.97
CA LEU A 776 7.16 -6.25 30.43
C LEU A 776 7.97 -7.31 31.17
N GLY A 777 8.33 -8.39 30.48
CA GLY A 777 9.10 -9.48 31.07
C GLY A 777 9.46 -10.56 30.06
N ALA A 778 10.48 -11.33 30.41
CA ALA A 778 10.94 -12.46 29.62
C ALA A 778 11.36 -13.63 30.53
N ALA A 779 11.22 -14.85 30.04
CA ALA A 779 11.74 -16.05 30.67
C ALA A 779 12.37 -16.98 29.61
N ARG A 780 13.48 -17.63 29.96
CA ARG A 780 14.10 -18.64 29.10
C ARG A 780 13.29 -19.93 29.16
N LEU A 781 12.99 -20.51 28.01
CA LEU A 781 12.25 -21.76 27.89
C LEU A 781 13.23 -22.93 27.80
N GLY A 782 12.99 -23.96 28.63
CA GLY A 782 13.76 -25.19 28.65
C GLY A 782 13.37 -26.14 27.51
N GLU A 783 14.11 -27.25 27.40
CA GLU A 783 13.79 -28.30 26.45
C GLU A 783 12.47 -29.00 26.84
N GLY A 784 11.55 -29.14 25.89
CA GLY A 784 10.22 -29.72 26.14
C GLY A 784 9.15 -28.70 26.56
N ALA A 785 9.49 -27.41 26.57
CA ALA A 785 8.56 -26.40 27.03
C ALA A 785 7.26 -26.34 26.23
N LEU A 786 6.14 -26.20 26.95
CA LEU A 786 4.83 -26.10 26.29
C LEU A 786 4.62 -24.70 25.73
N ALA A 787 4.19 -24.62 24.48
CA ALA A 787 3.88 -23.35 23.81
C ALA A 787 2.85 -22.52 24.58
N CYS A 788 2.99 -21.19 24.56
CA CYS A 788 2.16 -20.25 25.31
C CYS A 788 0.66 -20.43 25.05
N ALA A 789 0.25 -20.68 23.80
CA ALA A 789 -1.14 -20.99 23.44
C ALA A 789 -1.74 -22.20 24.20
N ARG A 790 -0.90 -23.14 24.67
CA ARG A 790 -1.32 -24.33 25.42
C ARG A 790 -1.35 -24.12 26.92
N VAL A 791 -0.57 -23.17 27.44
CA VAL A 791 -0.47 -22.94 28.89
C VAL A 791 -1.28 -21.73 29.35
N ALA A 792 -1.36 -20.67 28.55
CA ALA A 792 -2.08 -19.44 28.88
C ALA A 792 -3.60 -19.65 28.78
N LYS A 793 -4.21 -20.06 29.88
CA LYS A 793 -5.59 -20.56 29.93
C LYS A 793 -6.49 -19.80 30.90
N LEU A 794 -5.95 -19.09 31.88
CA LEU A 794 -6.73 -18.26 32.79
C LEU A 794 -6.42 -16.79 32.52
N ALA A 795 -7.43 -15.97 32.24
CA ALA A 795 -7.29 -14.53 32.03
C ALA A 795 -8.05 -13.75 33.09
N GLU A 796 -7.50 -12.62 33.53
CA GLU A 796 -8.20 -11.61 34.30
C GLU A 796 -8.52 -10.41 33.44
N TYR A 797 -9.74 -9.92 33.61
CA TYR A 797 -10.21 -8.71 32.99
C TYR A 797 -10.74 -7.76 34.03
N ILE A 798 -10.61 -6.48 33.76
CA ILE A 798 -11.36 -5.42 34.42
C ILE A 798 -12.34 -4.82 33.43
N ILE A 799 -13.50 -4.39 33.94
CA ILE A 799 -14.46 -3.56 33.24
C ILE A 799 -14.71 -2.33 34.11
N ALA A 800 -14.43 -1.15 33.55
CA ALA A 800 -14.76 0.13 34.15
C ALA A 800 -15.69 0.91 33.22
N ALA A 801 -16.64 1.66 33.81
CA ALA A 801 -17.48 2.63 33.10
C ALA A 801 -17.38 4.00 33.81
N PRO A 802 -16.24 4.70 33.65
CA PRO A 802 -15.97 5.94 34.38
C PRO A 802 -17.06 6.99 34.17
N GLY A 803 -17.50 7.64 35.25
CA GLY A 803 -18.53 8.69 35.21
C GLY A 803 -19.94 8.22 34.86
N THR A 804 -20.15 6.92 34.59
CA THR A 804 -21.46 6.37 34.22
C THR A 804 -22.01 5.43 35.27
N TRP A 805 -21.18 4.58 35.87
CA TRP A 805 -21.62 3.65 36.91
C TRP A 805 -21.12 4.02 38.29
N THR A 806 -22.01 3.82 39.25
CA THR A 806 -21.69 3.85 40.67
C THR A 806 -21.06 2.54 41.13
N ARG A 807 -20.52 2.53 42.36
CA ARG A 807 -20.06 1.29 42.98
C ARG A 807 -21.20 0.27 43.13
N GLU A 808 -22.41 0.72 43.43
CA GLU A 808 -23.60 -0.14 43.56
C GLU A 808 -23.95 -0.85 42.23
N ASP A 809 -23.79 -0.17 41.10
CA ASP A 809 -23.99 -0.79 39.78
C ASP A 809 -23.03 -1.94 39.53
N HIS A 810 -21.76 -1.76 39.89
CA HIS A 810 -20.75 -2.82 39.81
C HIS A 810 -21.03 -3.96 40.78
N GLU A 811 -21.56 -3.68 41.97
CA GLU A 811 -21.94 -4.70 42.95
C GLU A 811 -23.14 -5.52 42.47
N ARG A 812 -24.17 -4.88 41.90
CA ARG A 812 -25.29 -5.57 41.23
C ARG A 812 -24.80 -6.45 40.09
N ALA A 813 -23.87 -5.96 39.29
CA ALA A 813 -23.25 -6.71 38.19
C ALA A 813 -22.52 -7.96 38.71
N ARG A 814 -21.66 -7.81 39.73
CA ARG A 814 -20.98 -8.92 40.40
C ARG A 814 -21.98 -9.95 40.91
N ASP A 815 -23.04 -9.51 41.59
CA ASP A 815 -24.00 -10.42 42.21
C ASP A 815 -24.78 -11.21 41.16
N ARG A 816 -25.17 -10.57 40.05
CA ARG A 816 -25.81 -11.24 38.90
C ARG A 816 -24.92 -12.32 38.27
N LEU A 817 -23.61 -12.08 38.17
CA LEU A 817 -22.64 -13.08 37.71
C LEU A 817 -22.40 -14.23 38.72
N ARG A 818 -22.84 -14.09 39.97
CA ARG A 818 -22.69 -15.10 41.02
C ARG A 818 -23.94 -15.97 41.26
N LEU A 819 -25.14 -15.54 40.82
CA LEU A 819 -26.40 -16.30 40.96
C LEU A 819 -26.32 -17.69 40.32
N ASP A 820 -27.25 -18.63 40.51
CA ASP A 820 -27.20 -19.92 39.78
C ASP A 820 -27.88 -19.89 38.39
N GLU A 821 -28.49 -18.76 38.03
CA GLU A 821 -29.22 -18.60 36.77
C GLU A 821 -28.30 -18.21 35.59
N PRO A 822 -28.54 -18.71 34.36
CA PRO A 822 -27.79 -18.32 33.17
C PRO A 822 -27.93 -16.84 32.84
N VAL A 823 -26.83 -16.15 32.52
CA VAL A 823 -26.85 -14.75 32.09
C VAL A 823 -26.75 -14.71 30.57
N HIS A 824 -27.90 -14.80 29.90
CA HIS A 824 -27.92 -14.85 28.44
C HIS A 824 -27.65 -13.49 27.79
N VAL A 825 -26.77 -13.50 26.79
CA VAL A 825 -26.47 -12.35 25.93
C VAL A 825 -26.57 -12.69 24.47
N MET A 826 -26.97 -11.69 23.69
CA MET A 826 -26.92 -11.77 22.25
C MET A 826 -25.57 -11.28 21.74
N ALA A 827 -24.73 -12.23 21.38
CA ALA A 827 -23.45 -11.99 20.76
C ALA A 827 -23.61 -11.90 19.24
N VAL A 828 -23.29 -10.74 18.65
CA VAL A 828 -23.17 -10.63 17.20
C VAL A 828 -21.82 -11.22 16.79
N ARG A 829 -21.86 -12.23 15.94
CA ARG A 829 -20.69 -12.88 15.33
C ARG A 829 -20.81 -12.79 13.81
N LYS A 830 -19.75 -13.18 13.09
CA LYS A 830 -19.73 -13.16 11.62
C LYS A 830 -20.82 -14.04 11.01
N GLU A 831 -21.20 -15.14 11.69
CA GLU A 831 -22.31 -16.01 11.28
C GLU A 831 -23.71 -15.52 11.72
N GLY A 832 -23.80 -14.30 12.25
CA GLY A 832 -25.03 -13.71 12.78
C GLY A 832 -25.13 -13.74 14.31
N PRO A 833 -26.25 -13.24 14.85
CA PRO A 833 -26.51 -13.17 16.29
C PRO A 833 -26.64 -14.57 16.92
N ARG A 834 -25.89 -14.84 17.99
CA ARG A 834 -25.98 -16.07 18.80
C ARG A 834 -26.22 -15.78 20.27
N ARG A 835 -27.11 -16.54 20.89
CA ARG A 835 -27.35 -16.48 22.33
C ARG A 835 -26.27 -17.27 23.06
N ILE A 836 -25.50 -16.61 23.92
CA ILE A 836 -24.44 -17.24 24.74
C ILE A 836 -24.68 -16.93 26.21
N ASP A 837 -24.19 -17.78 27.12
CA ASP A 837 -24.21 -17.51 28.56
C ASP A 837 -22.92 -16.76 28.95
N ALA A 838 -23.06 -15.55 29.48
CA ALA A 838 -21.95 -14.68 29.86
C ALA A 838 -21.10 -15.25 31.00
N ARG A 839 -21.61 -16.25 31.73
CA ARG A 839 -20.89 -16.92 32.82
C ARG A 839 -20.01 -18.07 32.35
N GLN A 840 -20.10 -18.44 31.07
CA GLN A 840 -19.36 -19.59 30.56
C GLN A 840 -17.85 -19.38 30.75
N GLY A 841 -17.24 -20.26 31.55
CA GLY A 841 -15.82 -20.17 31.90
C GLY A 841 -15.49 -19.14 32.97
N LEU A 842 -16.46 -18.49 33.64
CA LEU A 842 -16.19 -17.59 34.74
C LEU A 842 -15.68 -18.37 35.97
N VAL A 843 -14.53 -17.98 36.50
CA VAL A 843 -13.87 -18.61 37.66
C VAL A 843 -14.02 -17.76 38.92
N GLY A 844 -14.13 -16.44 38.77
CA GLY A 844 -14.33 -15.53 39.90
C GLY A 844 -14.66 -14.11 39.45
N VAL A 845 -15.35 -13.37 40.32
CA VAL A 845 -15.74 -11.97 40.07
C VAL A 845 -15.79 -11.18 41.37
N GLU A 846 -15.32 -9.95 41.36
CA GLU A 846 -15.33 -9.02 42.48
C GLU A 846 -15.44 -7.57 42.00
N VAL A 847 -15.76 -6.67 42.94
CA VAL A 847 -15.75 -5.22 42.70
C VAL A 847 -14.55 -4.65 43.43
N GLY A 848 -13.78 -3.83 42.73
CA GLY A 848 -12.57 -3.23 43.26
C GLY A 848 -12.37 -1.81 42.76
N VAL A 849 -11.15 -1.33 42.96
CA VAL A 849 -10.61 -0.07 42.42
C VAL A 849 -9.35 -0.40 41.61
N PRO A 850 -8.90 0.49 40.71
CA PRO A 850 -7.76 0.22 39.87
C PRO A 850 -6.46 0.29 40.69
N THR A 851 -5.55 -0.64 40.44
CA THR A 851 -4.18 -0.60 40.96
C THR A 851 -3.41 0.58 40.37
N ALA A 852 -2.30 0.99 40.99
CA ALA A 852 -1.49 2.12 40.50
C ALA A 852 -1.03 1.96 39.03
N ILE A 853 -0.81 0.71 38.59
CA ILE A 853 -0.42 0.38 37.22
C ILE A 853 -1.61 0.54 36.27
N GLU A 854 -2.78 0.03 36.66
CA GLU A 854 -4.01 0.18 35.88
C GLU A 854 -4.41 1.65 35.76
N GLN A 855 -4.26 2.44 36.83
CA GLN A 855 -4.50 3.89 36.78
C GLN A 855 -3.62 4.57 35.72
N ARG A 856 -2.31 4.28 35.75
CA ARG A 856 -1.35 4.89 34.83
C ARG A 856 -1.56 4.47 33.38
N LEU A 857 -1.77 3.19 33.13
CA LEU A 857 -1.74 2.62 31.78
C LEU A 857 -3.10 2.59 31.09
N LEU A 858 -4.19 2.60 31.86
CA LEU A 858 -5.56 2.58 31.36
C LEU A 858 -6.29 3.90 31.62
N GLY A 859 -5.60 4.91 32.16
CA GLY A 859 -6.16 6.25 32.40
C GLY A 859 -7.32 6.27 33.40
N LEU A 860 -7.35 5.34 34.35
CA LEU A 860 -8.41 5.24 35.35
C LEU A 860 -8.06 6.05 36.60
N GLU A 861 -9.03 6.81 37.13
CA GLU A 861 -8.87 7.50 38.41
C GLU A 861 -8.83 6.49 39.57
N ALA A 862 -8.09 6.80 40.64
CA ALA A 862 -7.79 5.87 41.72
C ALA A 862 -9.03 5.30 42.45
N ASP A 863 -10.13 6.04 42.48
CA ASP A 863 -11.39 5.68 43.11
C ASP A 863 -12.44 5.14 42.13
N THR A 864 -12.09 4.99 40.84
CA THR A 864 -12.99 4.49 39.80
C THR A 864 -13.47 3.08 40.15
N PRO A 865 -14.76 2.86 40.45
CA PRO A 865 -15.26 1.51 40.68
C PRO A 865 -15.09 0.66 39.41
N LEU A 866 -14.64 -0.59 39.58
CA LEU A 866 -14.51 -1.53 38.47
C LEU A 866 -14.97 -2.93 38.86
N LEU A 867 -15.36 -3.70 37.85
CA LEU A 867 -15.65 -5.13 37.96
C LEU A 867 -14.40 -5.89 37.54
N ARG A 868 -13.78 -6.64 38.46
CA ARG A 868 -12.65 -7.54 38.16
C ARG A 868 -13.15 -8.96 38.08
N TYR A 869 -12.87 -9.65 36.98
CA TYR A 869 -13.32 -11.02 36.81
C TYR A 869 -12.28 -11.89 36.13
N ARG A 870 -12.33 -13.19 36.43
CA ARG A 870 -11.39 -14.20 35.95
C ARG A 870 -12.13 -15.24 35.13
N THR A 871 -11.57 -15.60 33.98
CA THR A 871 -12.18 -16.56 33.06
C THR A 871 -11.18 -17.61 32.57
N ASP A 872 -11.62 -18.86 32.58
CA ASP A 872 -10.97 -19.99 31.91
C ASP A 872 -11.31 -19.95 30.42
N LEU A 873 -10.29 -19.74 29.60
CA LEU A 873 -10.38 -19.60 28.16
C LEU A 873 -10.67 -20.94 27.45
N ASP A 874 -10.54 -22.08 28.14
CA ASP A 874 -10.73 -23.43 27.59
C ASP A 874 -12.07 -24.08 28.00
N ALA A 875 -12.96 -23.38 28.69
CA ALA A 875 -14.17 -23.91 29.33
C ALA A 875 -15.30 -24.42 28.39
N GLY A 876 -14.99 -24.99 27.22
CA GLY A 876 -15.87 -25.89 26.49
C GLY A 876 -17.06 -25.24 25.75
N GLY A 877 -16.93 -24.01 25.27
CA GLY A 877 -17.89 -23.41 24.33
C GLY A 877 -17.38 -22.12 23.71
N ALA A 878 -18.28 -21.35 23.08
CA ALA A 878 -17.90 -20.10 22.40
C ALA A 878 -17.32 -19.12 23.44
N SER A 879 -16.05 -18.71 23.27
CA SER A 879 -15.41 -17.74 24.17
C SER A 879 -16.28 -16.48 24.31
N VAL A 880 -16.71 -16.19 25.53
CA VAL A 880 -17.48 -14.97 25.83
C VAL A 880 -16.51 -13.79 25.77
N ARG A 881 -16.79 -12.79 24.92
CA ARG A 881 -15.95 -11.60 24.83
C ARG A 881 -16.18 -10.71 26.06
N PRO A 882 -15.19 -9.94 26.52
CA PRO A 882 -15.40 -8.95 27.60
C PRO A 882 -16.60 -8.04 27.36
N ASP A 883 -16.80 -7.61 26.12
CA ASP A 883 -17.93 -6.81 25.66
C ASP A 883 -19.29 -7.51 25.86
N ASP A 884 -19.32 -8.84 25.66
CA ASP A 884 -20.53 -9.64 25.83
C ASP A 884 -20.83 -9.80 27.33
N ILE A 885 -19.81 -10.00 28.17
CA ILE A 885 -19.94 -10.03 29.63
C ILE A 885 -20.48 -8.69 30.12
N ALA A 886 -19.89 -7.59 29.66
CA ALA A 886 -20.39 -6.26 29.95
C ALA A 886 -21.89 -6.19 29.58
N ARG A 887 -22.24 -6.38 28.31
CA ARG A 887 -23.65 -6.25 27.85
C ARG A 887 -24.65 -7.04 28.70
N GLY A 888 -24.32 -8.29 29.04
CA GLY A 888 -25.24 -9.18 29.75
C GLY A 888 -25.46 -8.89 31.21
N VAL A 889 -24.36 -8.62 31.88
CA VAL A 889 -24.36 -8.47 33.32
C VAL A 889 -24.95 -7.12 33.71
N LEU A 890 -24.72 -6.13 32.86
CA LEU A 890 -25.06 -4.74 33.09
C LEU A 890 -26.47 -4.39 32.60
N GLY A 891 -27.22 -5.37 32.06
CA GLY A 891 -28.58 -5.16 31.58
C GLY A 891 -28.68 -4.18 30.41
N MET A 892 -27.62 -4.07 29.61
CA MET A 892 -27.47 -3.07 28.56
C MET A 892 -28.30 -3.45 27.33
N GLY A 893 -29.35 -2.68 27.05
CA GLY A 893 -30.02 -2.67 25.75
C GLY A 893 -29.22 -1.90 24.69
N GLU A 894 -29.87 -1.55 23.56
CA GLU A 894 -29.28 -0.78 22.44
C GLU A 894 -28.74 0.61 22.81
N GLN A 895 -29.10 1.15 23.99
CA GLN A 895 -28.53 2.36 24.55
C GLN A 895 -27.22 2.06 25.29
N THR A 896 -26.17 1.82 24.52
CA THR A 896 -24.81 1.58 25.03
C THR A 896 -24.26 2.88 25.66
N PRO A 897 -23.74 2.90 26.90
CA PRO A 897 -23.06 4.08 27.40
C PRO A 897 -21.80 4.37 26.58
N PRO A 898 -21.47 5.65 26.34
CA PRO A 898 -20.44 6.06 25.39
C PRO A 898 -19.02 5.60 25.77
N ARG A 899 -18.76 5.28 27.06
CA ARG A 899 -17.44 4.88 27.55
C ARG A 899 -17.52 3.68 28.51
N TRP A 900 -17.04 2.54 28.06
CA TRP A 900 -16.71 1.39 28.91
C TRP A 900 -15.39 0.78 28.42
N ALA A 901 -14.49 0.48 29.35
CA ALA A 901 -13.13 0.05 29.05
C ALA A 901 -12.93 -1.38 29.58
N PRO A 902 -13.03 -2.42 28.73
CA PRO A 902 -12.51 -3.73 29.07
C PRO A 902 -10.98 -3.70 28.92
N ALA A 903 -10.28 -4.28 29.88
CA ALA A 903 -8.84 -4.50 29.75
C ALA A 903 -8.45 -5.86 30.32
N ARG A 904 -7.57 -6.59 29.63
CA ARG A 904 -6.94 -7.81 30.15
C ARG A 904 -5.76 -7.43 31.03
N THR A 905 -5.88 -7.60 32.33
CA THR A 905 -4.86 -7.16 33.30
C THR A 905 -3.86 -8.26 33.62
N ALA A 906 -4.25 -9.52 33.43
CA ALA A 906 -3.37 -10.66 33.66
C ALA A 906 -3.74 -11.87 32.80
N LEU A 907 -2.73 -12.73 32.57
CA LEU A 907 -2.86 -13.99 31.87
C LEU A 907 -1.94 -15.00 32.55
N TRP A 908 -2.49 -16.14 32.93
CA TRP A 908 -1.77 -17.17 33.68
C TRP A 908 -1.86 -18.55 33.03
N GLY A 909 -0.89 -19.35 33.42
CA GLY A 909 -0.93 -20.79 33.31
C GLY A 909 -2.10 -21.38 34.10
N TYR A 910 -2.90 -22.28 33.51
CA TYR A 910 -3.88 -23.05 34.28
C TYR A 910 -3.87 -24.53 33.87
N ARG A 911 -3.62 -25.41 34.83
CA ARG A 911 -3.53 -26.87 34.59
C ARG A 911 -3.96 -27.64 35.84
N LYS A 912 -4.87 -28.61 35.68
CA LYS A 912 -5.36 -29.48 36.77
C LYS A 912 -5.82 -28.70 38.02
N GLY A 913 -6.50 -27.57 37.84
CA GLY A 913 -6.97 -26.74 38.96
C GLY A 913 -5.91 -25.83 39.60
N LYS A 914 -4.69 -25.80 39.05
CA LYS A 914 -3.58 -25.00 39.58
C LYS A 914 -3.24 -23.84 38.63
N VAL A 915 -3.05 -22.66 39.19
CA VAL A 915 -2.63 -21.43 38.48
C VAL A 915 -1.12 -21.25 38.64
N PHE A 916 -0.43 -20.81 37.58
CA PHE A 916 1.00 -20.50 37.66
C PHE A 916 1.37 -19.29 36.79
N ASP A 917 2.47 -18.63 37.14
CA ASP A 917 3.06 -17.53 36.36
C ASP A 917 3.63 -18.06 35.05
N LEU A 918 3.27 -17.42 33.93
CA LEU A 918 3.75 -17.78 32.60
C LEU A 918 5.26 -17.60 32.43
N LEU A 919 5.89 -16.74 33.24
CA LEU A 919 7.33 -16.51 33.25
C LEU A 919 8.10 -17.38 34.27
N ALA A 920 7.41 -18.19 35.08
CA ALA A 920 8.08 -19.07 36.02
C ALA A 920 8.85 -20.20 35.31
N PRO A 921 10.02 -20.64 35.84
CA PRO A 921 10.74 -21.79 35.31
C PRO A 921 9.88 -23.05 35.30
N GLU A 922 10.02 -23.91 34.29
CA GLU A 922 9.15 -25.09 34.12
C GLU A 922 9.23 -26.10 35.27
N ALA A 923 10.36 -26.16 35.99
CA ALA A 923 10.50 -26.96 37.21
C ALA A 923 9.53 -26.54 38.34
N ALA A 924 8.97 -25.32 38.29
CA ALA A 924 7.97 -24.82 39.22
C ALA A 924 6.52 -25.15 38.84
N LEU A 925 6.26 -25.70 37.63
CA LEU A 925 4.92 -26.05 37.15
C LEU A 925 4.23 -27.13 38.00
N ASP A 926 5.01 -28.04 38.61
CA ASP A 926 4.50 -29.08 39.51
C ASP A 926 4.40 -28.62 40.97
N ALA A 927 5.04 -27.50 41.33
CA ALA A 927 5.19 -27.00 42.70
C ALA A 927 4.15 -25.94 43.12
N ALA A 928 3.12 -25.65 42.30
CA ALA A 928 2.19 -24.54 42.58
C ALA A 928 1.54 -24.66 43.99
N VAL A 929 1.71 -23.59 44.78
CA VAL A 929 1.23 -23.38 46.15
C VAL A 929 0.07 -22.36 46.14
N ASP A 930 -0.81 -22.50 47.13
CA ASP A 930 -2.12 -21.87 47.40
C ASP A 930 -2.38 -20.38 47.10
N ALA A 931 -3.69 -20.13 46.89
CA ALA A 931 -4.57 -18.95 47.12
C ALA A 931 -4.17 -17.53 46.65
N HIS A 932 -2.91 -17.18 46.45
CA HIS A 932 -2.51 -15.86 45.98
C HIS A 932 -2.00 -15.93 44.54
N LEU A 933 -2.69 -15.21 43.64
CA LEU A 933 -2.28 -15.09 42.25
C LEU A 933 -0.88 -14.44 42.18
N PRO A 934 0.06 -14.96 41.37
CA PRO A 934 1.35 -14.32 41.15
C PRO A 934 1.16 -12.89 40.64
N GLN A 935 2.00 -11.95 41.09
CA GLN A 935 1.97 -10.60 40.54
C GLN A 935 2.30 -10.66 39.04
N PRO A 936 1.47 -10.05 38.18
CA PRO A 936 1.59 -10.22 36.73
C PRO A 936 2.81 -9.50 36.11
N LEU A 937 3.48 -8.61 36.86
CA LEU A 937 4.54 -7.75 36.35
C LEU A 937 5.77 -7.80 37.26
N SER A 938 6.95 -7.97 36.67
CA SER A 938 8.23 -7.90 37.37
C SER A 938 8.56 -6.45 37.75
N ALA A 939 9.47 -6.25 38.72
CA ALA A 939 9.96 -4.90 39.07
C ALA A 939 10.60 -4.17 37.87
N ALA A 940 11.23 -4.92 36.95
CA ALA A 940 11.77 -4.38 35.70
C ALA A 940 10.65 -3.96 34.73
N GLY A 941 9.57 -4.75 34.62
CA GLY A 941 8.38 -4.39 33.84
C GLY A 941 7.68 -3.14 34.36
N LEU A 942 7.66 -2.96 35.67
CA LEU A 942 7.14 -1.74 36.30
C LEU A 942 7.99 -0.49 36.02
N ALA A 943 9.31 -0.66 35.90
CA ALA A 943 10.23 0.41 35.54
C ALA A 943 10.14 0.79 34.06
N ALA A 944 9.95 -0.19 33.15
CA ALA A 944 9.70 0.05 31.73
C ALA A 944 8.44 0.89 31.49
N LEU A 945 7.44 0.75 32.35
CA LEU A 945 6.17 1.50 32.32
C LEU A 945 6.22 2.84 33.08
N ALA A 946 7.40 3.27 33.56
CA ALA A 946 7.58 4.50 34.33
C ALA A 946 8.37 5.60 33.59
N GLY A 947 8.94 5.28 32.42
CA GLY A 947 9.53 6.25 31.48
C GLY A 947 8.56 6.59 30.38
#